data_AF-A0AAD5VSU6-F1
#
_entry.id   AF-A0AAD5VSU6-F1
#
_cell.length_a   1.000
_cell.length_b   1.000
_cell.length_c   1.000
_cell.angle_alpha   90.00
_cell.angle_beta   90.00
_cell.angle_gamma   90.00
#
_symmetry.space_group_name_H-M   'P 1'
#
loop_
_entity.id
_entity.type
_entity.pdbx_description
1 polymer ?
#
loop_
_entity_poly.entity_id
_entity_poly.type
_entity_poly.pdbx_seq_one_letter_code
_entity_poly.pdbx_strand_id
1 'polypeptide(L)'
;MTFSLLCPIIAHFLVLLVNAQSPKRIPFLPLAVKTPYLNTWLHNSDFAPDDDRAQFFTDDRKLGWTGFIRVDDQNFQWIGTPYKSNKTLTSGLTLTPTKTIFRFEAGPIQFNVTFFTPIEPSDYALQSVPFSYLYIDGFSVGDSLSHTVQVYSDISAEWVSRDDNAVVEWDTVETDSAVYHHATRREKNVMQDDNNFSDDSVVYYVTLKRSGSTWRTGSTAVCRSKFIENGTLDNNRDTDFRPVNSRGWPGFAHATDLGTISSISQPDPVVWAVGLVRSPLLRYTGPARDQVGFYASKFQTDESMIMSFIEGFDGALNRSMAFDNTIASPAGTVSSEYADILSIVTRQLFASLDITVSKPQAGNIDPSEVRIFMRDMGDSLRTNPVDVLYGAYPAFLFFNPTILRDLLKPLLEQQRDSQYPSPDLGNTYPMIGGNSSDDHTIAIENTGSMLIMIYAHALKSGDGSLISAYYSTIQRWADHLASTAFNFSADTITTDGTSGSKSTNLALKTIWGIYSAAKIGQAAGSSNSTYLDLATTLLENWTQSALTDSHIKLNFNESDSWGVIYNLFPDFLFNAKMITNEILTRQANFYSGQSGLQPALGFQSAQANIIFPHWNLLAAATIPDNLTHIRDQLIGSIHERAFDGTQEFSLPMRYDVASGNAAAGGSASAIFGAAYGLLARDIQNVKITLDVSLPPSSRGSKNIGPIVGGVVGGIFGAGLVAFSFFLWYRRRRLVLREKAFAANHNLKPHPFVPATGNAQVASRPGVYPGKAKGSIAADGRLALPPTTRLLRYQLLSAKQREALGYRFDNMGPGGSTTSDQTNASDGSDVGTDAIRAEVALLRRELEYVRHMADFPPELAVQHNLVLNGSGRKLIHAPISLESVKSVLETATGSGIWVEAVAQLLPDTAELVGIDITSNLFPPTPPSNVKFLQRSVLDLPKDWTNKFDLVHQRLLLVGLRKEEWLTAFKEILRVLKPGGWFQLYEIDDWEECGPVQNKLRDLVTLLIESRGGHGIWPCGAAQWQKDVEDAGFQNVQVSWHGWPTGSSAGEEGALGKWNFLGFMRGCKAPILKAGGLGIVNSEEEFDELLVEVEKELDTRQGTRMRCVMMCGQKPV
;
A
#
# COMPACT_ATOMS: atom_id res chain seq x y z
N MET A 1 -9.14 16.59 -57.59
CA MET A 1 -8.82 18.03 -57.64
C MET A 1 -8.72 18.54 -56.20
N THR A 2 -7.80 19.46 -55.93
CA THR A 2 -7.76 20.41 -54.78
C THR A 2 -8.02 19.93 -53.33
N PHE A 3 -6.98 20.04 -52.50
CA PHE A 3 -6.93 20.43 -51.07
C PHE A 3 -7.97 19.84 -50.08
N SER A 4 -7.59 19.03 -49.08
CA SER A 4 -6.72 19.31 -47.90
C SER A 4 -7.41 20.14 -46.80
N LEU A 5 -7.70 19.49 -45.65
CA LEU A 5 -7.73 19.98 -44.25
C LEU A 5 -8.73 19.16 -43.42
N LEU A 6 -8.26 18.17 -42.63
CA LEU A 6 -8.84 17.76 -41.32
C LEU A 6 -8.01 16.65 -40.62
N CYS A 7 -6.70 16.84 -40.59
CA CYS A 7 -5.86 16.37 -39.49
C CYS A 7 -5.42 17.66 -38.77
N PRO A 8 -5.59 17.84 -37.44
CA PRO A 8 -5.51 16.80 -36.40
C PRO A 8 -6.63 16.82 -35.34
N ILE A 9 -7.34 15.70 -35.13
CA ILE A 9 -8.23 15.51 -33.95
C ILE A 9 -8.05 14.13 -33.28
N ILE A 10 -7.68 13.08 -34.02
CA ILE A 10 -7.54 11.70 -33.49
C ILE A 10 -6.30 11.54 -32.57
N ALA A 11 -5.43 12.55 -32.48
CA ALA A 11 -4.27 12.58 -31.58
C ALA A 11 -4.56 13.09 -30.15
N HIS A 12 -5.82 13.11 -29.69
CA HIS A 12 -6.23 13.75 -28.42
C HIS A 12 -6.89 12.85 -27.38
N PHE A 13 -6.96 11.54 -27.59
CA PHE A 13 -7.53 10.58 -26.61
C PHE A 13 -6.57 9.46 -26.15
N LEU A 14 -5.28 9.57 -26.49
CA LEU A 14 -4.21 8.70 -25.97
C LEU A 14 -3.17 9.48 -25.14
N VAL A 15 -3.50 10.72 -24.74
CA VAL A 15 -2.70 11.54 -23.83
C VAL A 15 -3.63 12.16 -22.78
N LEU A 16 -3.53 11.67 -21.55
CA LEU A 16 -3.91 12.46 -20.37
C LEU A 16 -2.61 12.95 -19.71
N LEU A 17 -2.39 14.26 -19.77
CA LEU A 17 -1.32 14.97 -19.07
C LEU A 17 0.12 14.49 -19.34
N VAL A 18 0.51 14.50 -20.63
CA VAL A 18 1.82 15.13 -20.93
C VAL A 18 1.60 16.65 -20.92
N ASN A 19 1.64 17.24 -19.73
CA ASN A 19 2.20 18.58 -19.62
C ASN A 19 3.66 18.50 -20.05
N ALA A 20 4.18 19.52 -20.73
CA ALA A 20 5.59 19.60 -21.10
C ALA A 20 6.49 19.96 -19.88
N GLN A 21 6.38 19.20 -18.79
CA GLN A 21 7.50 19.01 -17.89
C GLN A 21 8.63 18.31 -18.67
N SER A 22 9.88 18.54 -18.24
CA SER A 22 11.01 17.75 -18.74
C SER A 22 10.80 16.26 -18.39
N PRO A 23 11.34 15.31 -19.17
CA PRO A 23 11.30 13.90 -18.78
C PRO A 23 11.88 13.75 -17.37
N LYS A 24 11.10 13.17 -16.45
CA LYS A 24 11.42 13.11 -15.01
C LYS A 24 12.79 12.46 -14.81
N ARG A 25 13.78 13.23 -14.35
CA ARG A 25 15.15 12.77 -14.19
C ARG A 25 15.31 12.16 -12.80
N ILE A 26 14.96 10.89 -12.67
CA ILE A 26 15.33 10.11 -11.47
C ILE A 26 16.85 9.91 -11.54
N PRO A 27 17.65 10.49 -10.61
CA PRO A 27 19.10 10.45 -10.72
C PRO A 27 19.67 9.07 -10.35
N PHE A 28 19.02 8.33 -9.45
CA PHE A 28 19.43 7.01 -9.01
C PHE A 28 18.28 6.01 -9.12
N LEU A 29 18.48 4.99 -9.94
CA LEU A 29 17.48 3.95 -10.21
C LEU A 29 17.85 2.65 -9.48
N PRO A 30 16.96 2.05 -8.66
CA PRO A 30 17.26 0.80 -7.99
C PRO A 30 17.29 -0.34 -9.02
N LEU A 31 18.33 -1.17 -9.02
CA LEU A 31 18.41 -2.38 -9.85
C LEU A 31 18.05 -3.61 -9.00
N ALA A 32 18.99 -4.04 -8.16
CA ALA A 32 18.85 -5.20 -7.27
C ALA A 32 18.99 -4.73 -5.81
N VAL A 33 17.87 -4.32 -5.21
CA VAL A 33 17.83 -3.60 -3.93
C VAL A 33 16.87 -4.32 -2.96
N LYS A 34 17.43 -5.28 -2.20
CA LYS A 34 16.70 -6.31 -1.45
C LYS A 34 17.13 -6.48 0.01
N THR A 35 18.43 -6.36 0.30
CA THR A 35 19.02 -6.53 1.65
C THR A 35 20.20 -5.56 1.83
N PRO A 36 20.79 -5.41 3.03
CA PRO A 36 21.91 -4.48 3.25
C PRO A 36 23.12 -4.73 2.34
N TYR A 37 23.29 -5.96 1.84
CA TYR A 37 24.37 -6.37 0.94
C TYR A 37 23.94 -6.66 -0.50
N LEU A 38 22.66 -6.94 -0.79
CA LEU A 38 22.13 -6.91 -2.17
C LEU A 38 21.46 -5.56 -2.41
N ASN A 39 22.28 -4.57 -2.76
CA ASN A 39 21.91 -3.15 -2.77
C ASN A 39 22.57 -2.40 -3.94
N THR A 40 22.22 -2.79 -5.17
CA THR A 40 22.80 -2.30 -6.44
C THR A 40 21.88 -1.30 -7.14
N TRP A 41 22.44 -0.16 -7.53
CA TRP A 41 21.76 0.99 -8.15
C TRP A 41 22.39 1.35 -9.50
N LEU A 42 21.72 2.23 -10.26
CA LEU A 42 22.20 2.82 -11.51
C LEU A 42 22.15 4.35 -11.44
N HIS A 43 23.30 5.01 -11.60
CA HIS A 43 23.36 6.48 -11.76
C HIS A 43 22.90 6.91 -13.17
N ASN A 44 21.91 7.80 -13.25
CA ASN A 44 21.15 8.12 -14.46
C ASN A 44 21.25 9.62 -14.85
N SER A 45 22.45 10.07 -15.24
CA SER A 45 22.67 11.45 -15.70
C SER A 45 21.96 11.81 -17.02
N ASP A 46 21.76 10.84 -17.93
CA ASP A 46 21.45 11.12 -19.35
C ASP A 46 20.39 10.19 -19.99
N PHE A 47 19.62 9.42 -19.20
CA PHE A 47 18.68 8.38 -19.67
C PHE A 47 19.32 7.21 -20.46
N ALA A 48 20.64 7.21 -20.64
CA ALA A 48 21.41 6.10 -21.17
C ALA A 48 22.24 5.44 -20.05
N PRO A 49 22.25 4.10 -19.94
CA PRO A 49 23.12 3.37 -18.99
C PRO A 49 24.56 3.28 -19.52
N ASP A 50 25.14 4.44 -19.81
CA ASP A 50 26.41 4.63 -20.51
C ASP A 50 27.60 4.79 -19.55
N ASP A 51 28.53 3.83 -19.56
CA ASP A 51 29.76 3.78 -18.76
C ASP A 51 29.60 3.28 -17.31
N ASP A 52 29.36 1.97 -17.21
CA ASP A 52 29.75 1.17 -16.03
C ASP A 52 29.18 1.70 -14.70
N ARG A 53 27.85 1.84 -14.68
CA ARG A 53 27.09 2.56 -13.63
C ARG A 53 26.26 1.69 -12.71
N ALA A 54 26.24 0.38 -12.93
CA ALA A 54 25.76 -0.54 -11.91
C ALA A 54 26.74 -0.44 -10.74
N GLN A 55 26.32 0.18 -9.64
CA GLN A 55 27.15 0.44 -8.48
C GLN A 55 26.46 -0.03 -7.21
N PHE A 56 27.24 -0.34 -6.20
CA PHE A 56 26.73 -0.56 -4.86
C PHE A 56 26.13 0.75 -4.31
N PHE A 57 25.34 0.70 -3.24
CA PHE A 57 24.71 1.91 -2.69
C PHE A 57 25.70 2.95 -2.11
N THR A 58 26.97 2.55 -1.93
CA THR A 58 28.10 3.47 -1.73
C THR A 58 28.75 3.75 -3.09
N ASP A 59 28.91 5.03 -3.43
CA ASP A 59 29.28 5.49 -4.79
C ASP A 59 30.75 5.20 -5.19
N ASP A 60 31.43 4.36 -4.42
CA ASP A 60 32.83 4.00 -4.52
C ASP A 60 33.08 2.54 -4.95
N ARG A 61 32.05 1.68 -5.03
CA ARG A 61 32.17 0.34 -5.63
C ARG A 61 31.25 0.16 -6.84
N LYS A 62 31.84 0.31 -8.03
CA LYS A 62 31.28 -0.19 -9.29
C LYS A 62 31.16 -1.71 -9.26
N LEU A 63 30.15 -2.23 -9.96
CA LEU A 63 29.81 -3.64 -10.04
C LEU A 63 29.57 -4.01 -11.50
N GLY A 64 30.53 -4.67 -12.15
CA GLY A 64 30.40 -5.08 -13.54
C GLY A 64 29.11 -5.88 -13.78
N TRP A 65 28.19 -5.27 -14.53
CA TRP A 65 26.97 -5.87 -15.05
C TRP A 65 26.81 -5.39 -16.49
N THR A 66 26.83 -6.30 -17.45
CA THR A 66 26.80 -5.98 -18.90
C THR A 66 25.67 -6.72 -19.59
N GLY A 67 25.13 -6.13 -20.66
CA GLY A 67 24.02 -6.68 -21.40
C GLY A 67 24.01 -6.27 -22.87
N PHE A 68 23.83 -7.25 -23.75
CA PHE A 68 23.71 -7.04 -25.20
C PHE A 68 22.44 -7.67 -25.76
N ILE A 69 22.07 -7.19 -26.94
CA ILE A 69 21.12 -7.82 -27.87
C ILE A 69 21.78 -7.83 -29.26
N ARG A 70 21.66 -8.93 -29.99
CA ARG A 70 22.08 -9.06 -31.39
C ARG A 70 20.81 -9.16 -32.24
N VAL A 71 20.74 -8.35 -33.29
CA VAL A 71 19.60 -8.27 -34.22
C VAL A 71 20.16 -8.31 -35.64
N ASP A 72 19.84 -9.35 -36.41
CA ASP A 72 20.34 -9.57 -37.78
C ASP A 72 21.85 -9.33 -37.91
N ASP A 73 22.61 -10.07 -37.10
CA ASP A 73 24.07 -9.99 -36.94
C ASP A 73 24.67 -8.65 -36.46
N GLN A 74 23.84 -7.64 -36.19
CA GLN A 74 24.28 -6.39 -35.56
C GLN A 74 24.14 -6.44 -34.05
N ASN A 75 25.23 -6.20 -33.33
CA ASN A 75 25.25 -6.19 -31.87
C ASN A 75 24.95 -4.79 -31.31
N PHE A 76 24.07 -4.71 -30.31
CA PHE A 76 23.73 -3.49 -29.56
C PHE A 76 23.90 -3.74 -28.06
N GLN A 77 24.41 -2.75 -27.33
CA GLN A 77 24.57 -2.80 -25.87
C GLN A 77 23.46 -1.99 -25.19
N TRP A 78 22.88 -2.56 -24.13
CA TRP A 78 21.82 -1.97 -23.32
C TRP A 78 22.19 -1.74 -21.84
N ILE A 79 23.33 -2.26 -21.36
CA ILE A 79 23.96 -1.84 -20.08
C ILE A 79 25.46 -2.16 -20.05
N GLY A 80 26.24 -1.40 -19.27
CA GLY A 80 27.61 -1.72 -18.87
C GLY A 80 28.69 -0.78 -19.42
N THR A 81 29.97 -1.17 -19.31
CA THR A 81 31.08 -0.48 -19.97
C THR A 81 30.97 -0.63 -21.50
N PRO A 82 31.06 0.45 -22.32
CA PRO A 82 30.94 0.37 -23.77
C PRO A 82 31.90 -0.64 -24.44
N TYR A 83 31.37 -1.64 -25.16
CA TYR A 83 32.17 -2.75 -25.69
C TYR A 83 31.78 -3.18 -27.12
N LYS A 84 32.55 -2.72 -28.12
CA LYS A 84 32.58 -3.23 -29.52
C LYS A 84 31.22 -3.43 -30.21
N SER A 85 30.20 -2.67 -29.84
CA SER A 85 28.84 -2.78 -30.35
C SER A 85 28.26 -1.41 -30.73
N ASN A 86 27.09 -1.42 -31.36
CA ASN A 86 26.21 -0.26 -31.35
C ASN A 86 25.68 -0.02 -29.91
N LYS A 87 25.04 1.12 -29.67
CA LYS A 87 24.22 1.36 -28.47
C LYS A 87 22.74 1.20 -28.81
N THR A 88 21.93 0.75 -27.85
CA THR A 88 20.48 0.88 -27.95
C THR A 88 20.04 2.31 -27.68
N LEU A 89 18.92 2.73 -28.28
CA LEU A 89 18.24 3.97 -27.89
C LEU A 89 17.28 3.69 -26.74
N THR A 90 17.37 4.42 -25.63
CA THR A 90 16.33 4.38 -24.58
C THR A 90 15.12 5.19 -25.05
N SER A 91 13.96 4.54 -25.25
CA SER A 91 12.71 5.19 -25.65
C SER A 91 11.66 5.28 -24.54
N GLY A 92 11.94 4.72 -23.35
CA GLY A 92 11.09 4.89 -22.17
C GLY A 92 11.73 4.39 -20.87
N LEU A 93 11.23 4.92 -19.75
CA LEU A 93 11.59 4.52 -18.38
C LEU A 93 10.32 4.57 -17.53
N THR A 94 10.02 3.47 -16.84
CA THR A 94 8.93 3.36 -15.86
C THR A 94 9.49 2.81 -14.55
N LEU A 95 9.10 3.41 -13.43
CA LEU A 95 9.42 2.93 -12.09
C LEU A 95 8.15 2.50 -11.36
N THR A 96 8.22 1.39 -10.64
CA THR A 96 7.23 0.98 -9.64
C THR A 96 7.93 0.70 -8.31
N PRO A 97 7.20 0.55 -7.19
CA PRO A 97 7.77 0.17 -5.91
C PRO A 97 8.73 -1.04 -5.99
N THR A 98 8.40 -2.06 -6.81
CA THR A 98 9.25 -3.26 -7.01
C THR A 98 10.10 -3.30 -8.28
N LYS A 99 9.82 -2.47 -9.31
CA LYS A 99 10.44 -2.63 -10.66
C LYS A 99 11.05 -1.35 -11.22
N THR A 100 12.10 -1.52 -12.01
CA THR A 100 12.69 -0.49 -12.87
C THR A 100 12.68 -1.02 -14.30
N ILE A 101 11.87 -0.43 -15.16
CA ILE A 101 11.58 -0.91 -16.52
C ILE A 101 12.14 0.11 -17.51
N PHE A 102 13.12 -0.30 -18.31
CA PHE A 102 13.61 0.46 -19.46
C PHE A 102 12.98 -0.08 -20.73
N ARG A 103 12.60 0.79 -21.66
CA ARG A 103 12.26 0.43 -23.04
C ARG A 103 13.40 0.85 -23.95
N PHE A 104 13.91 -0.08 -24.75
CA PHE A 104 15.05 0.09 -25.63
C PHE A 104 14.72 -0.20 -27.09
N GLU A 105 15.50 0.37 -27.99
CA GLU A 105 15.46 0.12 -29.44
C GLU A 105 16.84 -0.35 -29.94
N ALA A 106 16.86 -1.48 -30.64
CA ALA A 106 18.02 -2.13 -31.25
C ALA A 106 17.75 -2.34 -32.75
N GLY A 107 18.06 -1.33 -33.55
CA GLY A 107 17.70 -1.33 -34.98
C GLY A 107 16.17 -1.38 -35.14
N PRO A 108 15.60 -2.37 -35.85
CA PRO A 108 14.15 -2.52 -36.03
C PRO A 108 13.43 -3.14 -34.82
N ILE A 109 14.14 -3.63 -33.79
CA ILE A 109 13.53 -4.27 -32.61
C ILE A 109 13.41 -3.28 -31.46
N GLN A 110 12.19 -3.09 -30.94
CA GLN A 110 11.97 -2.56 -29.60
C GLN A 110 11.80 -3.70 -28.59
N PHE A 111 12.27 -3.51 -27.36
CA PHE A 111 12.15 -4.48 -26.26
C PHE A 111 12.20 -3.79 -24.89
N ASN A 112 11.79 -4.50 -23.84
CA ASN A 112 11.90 -4.04 -22.46
C ASN A 112 13.07 -4.73 -21.75
N VAL A 113 13.70 -4.02 -20.80
CA VAL A 113 14.60 -4.58 -19.79
C VAL A 113 14.04 -4.20 -18.42
N THR A 114 13.70 -5.20 -17.62
CA THR A 114 13.10 -4.99 -16.29
C THR A 114 14.00 -5.55 -15.20
N PHE A 115 14.44 -4.67 -14.30
CA PHE A 115 15.04 -5.03 -13.01
C PHE A 115 13.91 -5.11 -11.98
N PHE A 116 13.67 -6.30 -11.41
CA PHE A 116 12.52 -6.59 -10.57
C PHE A 116 12.95 -7.23 -9.26
N THR A 117 12.78 -6.50 -8.16
CA THR A 117 13.04 -7.01 -6.81
C THR A 117 11.71 -7.26 -6.08
N PRO A 118 11.33 -8.52 -5.77
CA PRO A 118 10.11 -8.82 -5.04
C PRO A 118 10.13 -8.26 -3.61
N ILE A 119 9.01 -7.68 -3.19
CA ILE A 119 8.79 -7.21 -1.81
C ILE A 119 7.52 -7.91 -1.30
N GLU A 120 7.68 -8.70 -0.24
CA GLU A 120 6.72 -9.75 0.17
C GLU A 120 6.42 -9.67 1.68
N PRO A 121 5.99 -8.51 2.24
CA PRO A 121 5.96 -8.26 3.69
C PRO A 121 5.07 -9.21 4.50
N SER A 122 4.22 -9.99 3.85
CA SER A 122 3.34 -11.00 4.44
C SER A 122 3.93 -12.42 4.49
N ASP A 123 4.98 -12.75 3.71
CA ASP A 123 5.71 -14.02 3.78
C ASP A 123 7.20 -13.74 4.07
N TYR A 124 7.59 -13.91 5.33
CA TYR A 124 8.98 -13.68 5.77
C TYR A 124 10.00 -14.65 5.15
N ALA A 125 9.57 -15.83 4.68
CA ALA A 125 10.45 -16.76 3.98
C ALA A 125 10.72 -16.31 2.54
N LEU A 126 9.77 -15.66 1.86
CA LEU A 126 10.01 -15.03 0.56
C LEU A 126 10.68 -13.65 0.68
N GLN A 127 10.31 -12.85 1.69
CA GLN A 127 10.88 -11.52 1.86
C GLN A 127 12.37 -11.55 2.21
N SER A 128 12.84 -12.59 2.91
CA SER A 128 14.26 -12.72 3.27
C SER A 128 15.15 -13.41 2.23
N VAL A 129 14.60 -13.95 1.12
CA VAL A 129 15.43 -14.49 0.02
C VAL A 129 16.28 -13.36 -0.57
N PRO A 130 17.62 -13.43 -0.53
CA PRO A 130 18.49 -12.33 -0.93
C PRO A 130 18.77 -12.37 -2.44
N PHE A 131 17.71 -12.34 -3.25
CA PHE A 131 17.77 -12.36 -4.72
C PHE A 131 16.89 -11.27 -5.35
N SER A 132 17.23 -10.90 -6.58
CA SER A 132 16.48 -10.00 -7.45
C SER A 132 16.52 -10.51 -8.89
N TYR A 133 15.44 -10.30 -9.65
CA TYR A 133 15.35 -10.68 -11.05
C TYR A 133 15.83 -9.57 -11.98
N LEU A 134 16.36 -10.00 -13.13
CA LEU A 134 16.53 -9.19 -14.33
C LEU A 134 15.83 -9.96 -15.45
N TYR A 135 14.94 -9.34 -16.22
CA TYR A 135 14.34 -10.01 -17.37
C TYR A 135 14.19 -9.09 -18.59
N ILE A 136 14.08 -9.72 -19.76
CA ILE A 136 13.85 -9.06 -21.05
C ILE A 136 12.59 -9.63 -21.71
N ASP A 137 11.69 -8.74 -22.11
CA ASP A 137 10.37 -9.07 -22.68
C ASP A 137 9.88 -8.00 -23.68
N GLY A 138 8.61 -8.06 -24.08
CA GLY A 138 7.94 -6.98 -24.81
C GLY A 138 8.42 -6.74 -26.25
N PHE A 139 9.10 -7.71 -26.87
CA PHE A 139 9.72 -7.59 -28.19
C PHE A 139 8.73 -7.20 -29.30
N SER A 140 8.91 -6.06 -29.96
CA SER A 140 8.10 -5.66 -31.12
C SER A 140 8.96 -5.19 -32.28
N VAL A 141 8.61 -5.63 -33.49
CA VAL A 141 9.22 -5.15 -34.74
C VAL A 141 8.65 -3.78 -35.13
N GLY A 142 9.53 -2.86 -35.51
CA GLY A 142 9.18 -1.51 -35.99
C GLY A 142 8.94 -1.42 -37.50
N ASP A 143 9.28 -2.47 -38.25
CA ASP A 143 8.95 -2.64 -39.67
C ASP A 143 8.05 -3.88 -39.88
N SER A 144 7.80 -4.25 -41.15
CA SER A 144 6.93 -5.39 -41.50
C SER A 144 7.71 -6.68 -41.83
N LEU A 145 8.95 -6.82 -41.37
CA LEU A 145 9.82 -7.96 -41.65
C LEU A 145 9.84 -8.92 -40.45
N SER A 146 10.88 -9.73 -40.34
CA SER A 146 11.11 -10.65 -39.24
C SER A 146 12.60 -10.83 -39.06
N HIS A 147 13.07 -10.74 -37.81
CA HIS A 147 14.49 -10.57 -37.48
C HIS A 147 14.99 -11.70 -36.60
N THR A 148 16.23 -12.10 -36.81
CA THR A 148 16.96 -12.99 -35.91
C THR A 148 17.43 -12.23 -34.67
N VAL A 149 17.15 -12.77 -33.47
CA VAL A 149 17.44 -12.08 -32.21
C VAL A 149 18.11 -13.00 -31.19
N GLN A 150 19.26 -12.57 -30.66
CA GLN A 150 19.93 -13.20 -29.51
C GLN A 150 20.11 -12.18 -28.38
N VAL A 151 20.08 -12.62 -27.13
CA VAL A 151 20.33 -11.77 -25.95
C VAL A 151 21.44 -12.33 -25.06
N TYR A 152 22.11 -11.44 -24.32
CA TYR A 152 23.23 -11.74 -23.45
C TYR A 152 23.20 -10.90 -22.19
N SER A 153 23.61 -11.45 -21.05
CA SER A 153 24.06 -10.67 -19.90
C SER A 153 25.15 -11.39 -19.10
N ASP A 154 26.06 -10.60 -18.50
CA ASP A 154 27.08 -11.09 -17.57
C ASP A 154 27.14 -10.22 -16.31
N ILE A 155 27.63 -10.82 -15.22
CA ILE A 155 28.21 -10.09 -14.09
C ILE A 155 29.68 -10.45 -13.91
N SER A 156 30.45 -9.56 -13.29
CA SER A 156 31.87 -9.74 -12.97
C SER A 156 32.10 -10.26 -11.54
N ALA A 157 33.35 -10.58 -11.22
CA ALA A 157 33.79 -10.86 -9.85
C ALA A 157 33.79 -9.64 -8.90
N GLU A 158 33.50 -8.42 -9.38
CA GLU A 158 33.48 -7.21 -8.54
C GLU A 158 32.34 -7.23 -7.50
N TRP A 159 31.33 -8.06 -7.76
CA TRP A 159 30.25 -8.43 -6.83
C TRP A 159 30.71 -9.30 -5.66
N VAL A 160 31.88 -9.95 -5.75
CA VAL A 160 32.33 -10.99 -4.80
C VAL A 160 33.15 -10.44 -3.65
N SER A 161 33.89 -9.35 -3.89
CA SER A 161 34.68 -8.65 -2.88
C SER A 161 34.99 -7.24 -3.36
N ARG A 162 35.23 -6.34 -2.41
CA ARG A 162 35.74 -4.99 -2.64
C ARG A 162 37.27 -4.97 -2.82
N ASP A 163 38.00 -5.91 -2.24
CA ASP A 163 39.43 -6.08 -2.50
C ASP A 163 39.66 -6.69 -3.88
N ASP A 164 40.09 -5.86 -4.82
CA ASP A 164 40.38 -6.26 -6.20
C ASP A 164 41.52 -7.29 -6.33
N ASN A 165 42.31 -7.49 -5.28
CA ASN A 165 43.40 -8.47 -5.21
C ASN A 165 42.94 -9.82 -4.62
N ALA A 166 41.76 -9.88 -4.01
CA ALA A 166 41.23 -11.09 -3.39
C ALA A 166 41.02 -12.17 -4.46
N VAL A 167 41.62 -13.35 -4.25
CA VAL A 167 41.43 -14.48 -5.16
C VAL A 167 40.01 -15.02 -5.00
N VAL A 168 39.26 -15.02 -6.10
CA VAL A 168 37.91 -15.59 -6.15
C VAL A 168 37.94 -16.99 -6.77
N GLU A 169 37.07 -17.84 -6.25
CA GLU A 169 36.78 -19.17 -6.76
C GLU A 169 35.32 -19.23 -7.16
N TRP A 170 35.01 -20.02 -8.18
CA TRP A 170 33.68 -20.09 -8.77
C TRP A 170 33.39 -21.49 -9.29
N ASP A 171 32.11 -21.80 -9.50
CA ASP A 171 31.73 -22.94 -10.33
C ASP A 171 30.42 -22.69 -11.11
N THR A 172 30.12 -23.58 -12.05
CA THR A 172 28.84 -23.64 -12.76
C THR A 172 28.08 -24.90 -12.35
N VAL A 173 26.82 -24.74 -11.94
CA VAL A 173 25.87 -25.83 -11.77
C VAL A 173 24.85 -25.80 -12.90
N GLU A 174 24.52 -26.98 -13.41
CA GLU A 174 23.47 -27.19 -14.40
C GLU A 174 22.43 -28.15 -13.82
N THR A 175 21.17 -27.72 -13.73
CA THR A 175 20.03 -28.59 -13.43
C THR A 175 19.29 -28.93 -14.73
N ASP A 176 18.17 -29.64 -14.66
CA ASP A 176 17.31 -29.87 -15.83
C ASP A 176 16.65 -28.57 -16.33
N SER A 177 16.34 -27.64 -15.42
CA SER A 177 15.56 -26.41 -15.65
C SER A 177 16.35 -25.11 -15.61
N ALA A 178 17.58 -25.09 -15.10
CA ALA A 178 18.39 -23.86 -14.95
C ALA A 178 19.89 -24.07 -15.14
N VAL A 179 20.61 -22.96 -15.33
CA VAL A 179 22.06 -22.86 -15.16
C VAL A 179 22.32 -21.76 -14.14
N TYR A 180 23.23 -22.00 -13.19
CA TYR A 180 23.77 -20.93 -12.35
C TYR A 180 25.28 -20.98 -12.21
N HIS A 181 25.87 -19.80 -12.22
CA HIS A 181 27.23 -19.58 -11.76
C HIS A 181 27.17 -19.18 -10.29
N HIS A 182 28.14 -19.64 -9.49
CA HIS A 182 28.34 -19.12 -8.14
C HIS A 182 29.81 -18.73 -7.93
N ALA A 183 30.06 -17.62 -7.24
CA ALA A 183 31.40 -17.10 -7.02
C ALA A 183 31.59 -16.56 -5.60
N THR A 184 32.76 -16.76 -5.02
CA THR A 184 33.08 -16.37 -3.64
C THR A 184 34.59 -16.20 -3.45
N ARG A 185 35.03 -15.55 -2.37
CA ARG A 185 36.46 -15.43 -2.06
C ARG A 185 37.02 -16.78 -1.61
N ARG A 186 38.25 -17.11 -2.01
CA ARG A 186 38.99 -18.28 -1.50
C ARG A 186 39.19 -18.20 0.02
N GLU A 187 39.64 -17.03 0.47
CA GLU A 187 39.84 -16.70 1.87
C GLU A 187 38.68 -15.79 2.31
N LYS A 188 37.78 -16.31 3.15
CA LYS A 188 36.57 -15.61 3.58
C LYS A 188 36.70 -15.12 5.02
N ASN A 189 36.37 -13.86 5.25
CA ASN A 189 36.27 -13.31 6.60
C ASN A 189 34.81 -13.32 7.04
N VAL A 190 34.40 -14.41 7.71
CA VAL A 190 33.00 -14.64 8.12
C VAL A 190 32.50 -13.51 9.04
N MET A 191 31.37 -12.90 8.68
CA MET A 191 30.76 -11.73 9.33
C MET A 191 31.67 -10.48 9.41
N GLN A 192 32.59 -10.31 8.45
CA GLN A 192 33.30 -9.06 8.24
C GLN A 192 32.58 -8.16 7.23
N ASP A 193 32.57 -6.86 7.54
CA ASP A 193 32.12 -5.76 6.68
C ASP A 193 33.35 -5.00 6.17
N ASP A 194 33.46 -4.77 4.86
CA ASP A 194 34.46 -3.92 4.23
C ASP A 194 33.76 -2.74 3.54
N ASN A 195 33.65 -1.62 4.27
CA ASN A 195 32.98 -0.40 3.83
C ASN A 195 31.56 -0.67 3.28
N ASN A 196 30.73 -1.32 4.10
CA ASN A 196 29.38 -1.78 3.78
C ASN A 196 29.28 -2.94 2.77
N PHE A 197 30.40 -3.42 2.22
CA PHE A 197 30.44 -4.65 1.42
C PHE A 197 30.63 -5.89 2.32
N SER A 198 30.14 -7.06 1.90
CA SER A 198 30.26 -8.30 2.69
C SER A 198 31.44 -9.16 2.23
N ASP A 199 32.25 -9.61 3.19
CA ASP A 199 33.54 -10.24 2.91
C ASP A 199 33.49 -11.80 2.90
N ASP A 200 32.29 -12.36 3.06
CA ASP A 200 31.97 -13.79 3.15
C ASP A 200 30.85 -14.28 2.20
N SER A 201 30.27 -13.38 1.39
CA SER A 201 29.18 -13.68 0.45
C SER A 201 29.53 -14.74 -0.59
N VAL A 202 28.50 -15.49 -1.00
CA VAL A 202 28.48 -16.21 -2.27
C VAL A 202 27.52 -15.46 -3.22
N VAL A 203 28.07 -14.97 -4.32
CA VAL A 203 27.30 -14.37 -5.41
C VAL A 203 26.78 -15.49 -6.30
N TYR A 204 25.50 -15.45 -6.65
CA TYR A 204 24.87 -16.36 -7.60
C TYR A 204 24.34 -15.58 -8.80
N TYR A 205 24.55 -16.10 -10.02
CA TYR A 205 23.98 -15.56 -11.25
C TYR A 205 23.32 -16.68 -12.08
N VAL A 206 22.00 -16.61 -12.17
CA VAL A 206 21.09 -17.71 -12.51
C VAL A 206 20.33 -17.38 -13.79
N THR A 207 20.03 -18.37 -14.62
CA THR A 207 19.05 -18.26 -15.72
C THR A 207 18.24 -19.55 -15.88
N LEU A 208 17.00 -19.45 -16.36
CA LEU A 208 16.22 -20.62 -16.79
C LEU A 208 16.78 -21.18 -18.10
N LYS A 209 16.87 -22.51 -18.20
CA LYS A 209 17.22 -23.20 -19.44
C LYS A 209 16.07 -23.11 -20.44
N ARG A 210 16.42 -22.85 -21.70
CA ARG A 210 15.52 -22.90 -22.86
C ARG A 210 16.30 -23.33 -24.11
N SER A 211 15.58 -23.57 -25.20
CA SER A 211 16.22 -23.71 -26.51
C SER A 211 17.07 -22.47 -26.80
N GLY A 212 18.27 -22.65 -27.35
CA GLY A 212 19.20 -21.56 -27.61
C GLY A 212 19.98 -21.03 -26.39
N SER A 213 19.72 -21.50 -25.16
CA SER A 213 20.53 -21.13 -24.00
C SER A 213 21.97 -21.63 -24.11
N THR A 214 22.93 -20.73 -23.89
CA THR A 214 24.36 -21.05 -23.78
C THR A 214 25.01 -20.22 -22.68
N TRP A 215 26.08 -20.72 -22.06
CA TRP A 215 26.73 -20.09 -20.91
C TRP A 215 28.26 -20.09 -21.04
N ARG A 216 28.95 -19.25 -20.26
CA ARG A 216 30.40 -19.29 -20.13
C ARG A 216 30.89 -18.68 -18.81
N THR A 217 31.92 -19.29 -18.22
CA THR A 217 32.81 -18.61 -17.27
C THR A 217 34.18 -18.34 -17.91
N GLY A 218 34.84 -17.26 -17.51
CA GLY A 218 36.09 -16.83 -18.14
C GLY A 218 36.51 -15.44 -17.69
N SER A 219 37.31 -14.73 -18.50
CA SER A 219 37.39 -13.28 -18.38
C SER A 219 36.21 -12.61 -19.09
N THR A 220 35.74 -11.47 -18.59
CA THR A 220 34.62 -10.73 -19.19
C THR A 220 34.86 -10.46 -20.67
N ALA A 221 36.07 -10.01 -21.04
CA ALA A 221 36.46 -9.74 -22.41
C ALA A 221 36.29 -10.96 -23.34
N VAL A 222 36.61 -12.18 -22.90
CA VAL A 222 36.41 -13.40 -23.71
C VAL A 222 34.94 -13.77 -23.82
N CYS A 223 34.18 -13.68 -22.72
CA CYS A 223 32.75 -14.00 -22.71
C CYS A 223 31.95 -13.06 -23.61
N ARG A 224 32.24 -11.75 -23.54
CA ARG A 224 31.62 -10.71 -24.37
C ARG A 224 32.00 -10.87 -25.84
N SER A 225 33.29 -11.09 -26.15
CA SER A 225 33.72 -11.28 -27.55
C SER A 225 33.07 -12.51 -28.19
N LYS A 226 32.92 -13.63 -27.46
CA LYS A 226 32.24 -14.84 -27.96
C LYS A 226 30.81 -14.57 -28.43
N PHE A 227 30.02 -13.81 -27.66
CA PHE A 227 28.67 -13.42 -28.05
C PHE A 227 28.67 -12.42 -29.21
N ILE A 228 29.51 -11.37 -29.15
CA ILE A 228 29.64 -10.36 -30.22
C ILE A 228 29.99 -11.02 -31.57
N GLU A 229 30.84 -12.05 -31.56
CA GLU A 229 31.24 -12.80 -32.75
C GLU A 229 30.14 -13.76 -33.21
N ASN A 230 29.59 -14.61 -32.32
CA ASN A 230 28.82 -15.81 -32.70
C ASN A 230 27.33 -15.81 -32.29
N GLY A 231 26.83 -14.75 -31.63
CA GLY A 231 25.48 -14.69 -31.03
C GLY A 231 25.24 -15.66 -29.87
N THR A 232 26.26 -16.44 -29.49
CA THR A 232 26.19 -17.63 -28.63
C THR A 232 27.46 -17.79 -27.82
N LEU A 233 27.40 -18.60 -26.77
CA LEU A 233 28.53 -19.01 -25.93
C LEU A 233 28.86 -20.48 -26.13
N ASP A 234 30.06 -20.90 -25.69
CA ASP A 234 30.63 -22.22 -25.96
C ASP A 234 30.52 -23.22 -24.79
N ASN A 235 29.57 -22.99 -23.87
CA ASN A 235 29.26 -23.84 -22.70
C ASN A 235 30.51 -24.29 -21.92
N ASN A 236 31.41 -23.33 -21.72
CA ASN A 236 32.78 -23.58 -21.30
C ASN A 236 33.02 -23.10 -19.86
N ARG A 237 33.55 -24.01 -19.03
CA ARG A 237 33.95 -23.75 -17.64
C ARG A 237 35.42 -23.35 -17.58
N ASP A 238 35.70 -22.10 -17.22
CA ASP A 238 37.03 -21.71 -16.75
C ASP A 238 37.23 -22.18 -15.31
N THR A 239 38.46 -22.57 -14.96
CA THR A 239 38.91 -23.09 -13.66
C THR A 239 40.20 -22.43 -13.15
N ASP A 240 40.73 -21.43 -13.87
CA ASP A 240 41.91 -20.63 -13.49
C ASP A 240 41.54 -19.54 -12.46
N PHE A 241 41.25 -19.97 -11.22
CA PHE A 241 40.89 -19.10 -10.10
C PHE A 241 41.98 -18.05 -9.80
N ARG A 242 41.57 -16.78 -9.72
CA ARG A 242 42.47 -15.60 -9.79
C ARG A 242 41.85 -14.36 -9.10
N PRO A 243 42.63 -13.29 -8.85
CA PRO A 243 42.10 -12.04 -8.29
C PRO A 243 40.99 -11.40 -9.10
N VAL A 244 40.12 -10.63 -8.43
CA VAL A 244 38.96 -9.92 -9.03
C VAL A 244 39.35 -9.05 -10.23
N ASN A 245 40.42 -8.26 -10.15
CA ASN A 245 40.87 -7.41 -11.29
C ASN A 245 41.66 -8.17 -12.37
N SER A 246 41.97 -9.46 -12.17
CA SER A 246 42.98 -10.15 -12.95
C SER A 246 42.49 -10.61 -14.33
N ARG A 247 43.37 -10.46 -15.33
CA ARG A 247 43.17 -10.93 -16.72
C ARG A 247 41.89 -10.39 -17.41
N GLY A 248 41.46 -9.18 -17.02
CA GLY A 248 40.25 -8.54 -17.54
C GLY A 248 38.97 -9.04 -16.85
N TRP A 249 39.01 -9.13 -15.53
CA TRP A 249 37.96 -9.56 -14.58
C TRP A 249 37.38 -10.96 -14.85
N PRO A 250 37.35 -11.88 -13.87
CA PRO A 250 36.50 -13.07 -13.98
C PRO A 250 35.04 -12.65 -14.18
N GLY A 251 34.33 -13.33 -15.09
CA GLY A 251 32.97 -13.02 -15.48
C GLY A 251 32.11 -14.27 -15.68
N PHE A 252 30.82 -14.09 -15.46
CA PHE A 252 29.80 -15.15 -15.33
C PHE A 252 28.66 -14.81 -16.29
N ALA A 253 28.61 -15.47 -17.44
CA ALA A 253 27.88 -15.00 -18.61
C ALA A 253 26.86 -16.01 -19.14
N HIS A 254 25.64 -15.52 -19.40
CA HIS A 254 24.54 -16.27 -19.99
C HIS A 254 24.11 -15.62 -21.31
N ALA A 255 23.78 -16.43 -22.31
CA ALA A 255 23.23 -16.02 -23.59
C ALA A 255 22.03 -16.89 -23.98
N THR A 256 21.14 -16.36 -24.81
CA THR A 256 20.01 -17.10 -25.38
C THR A 256 19.76 -16.64 -26.81
N ASP A 257 19.69 -17.60 -27.73
CA ASP A 257 19.11 -17.39 -29.06
C ASP A 257 17.59 -17.53 -29.02
N LEU A 258 16.88 -16.49 -29.46
CA LEU A 258 15.41 -16.44 -29.51
C LEU A 258 14.87 -16.81 -30.90
N GLY A 259 15.75 -17.08 -31.87
CA GLY A 259 15.36 -17.36 -33.24
C GLY A 259 14.76 -16.13 -33.92
N THR A 260 13.65 -16.30 -34.63
CA THR A 260 13.05 -15.24 -35.45
C THR A 260 11.83 -14.58 -34.78
N ILE A 261 11.93 -13.29 -34.50
CA ILE A 261 10.85 -12.44 -33.96
C ILE A 261 10.09 -11.76 -35.12
N SER A 262 8.78 -11.60 -35.00
CA SER A 262 7.92 -10.95 -36.01
C SER A 262 6.74 -10.21 -35.38
N SER A 263 5.99 -9.44 -36.18
CA SER A 263 4.79 -8.70 -35.74
C SER A 263 3.63 -9.56 -35.23
N ILE A 264 3.72 -10.89 -35.38
CA ILE A 264 2.72 -11.87 -34.91
C ILE A 264 3.30 -12.92 -33.94
N SER A 265 4.59 -12.81 -33.56
CA SER A 265 5.28 -13.80 -32.72
C SER A 265 6.30 -13.10 -31.82
N GLN A 266 6.00 -13.08 -30.52
CA GLN A 266 6.90 -12.62 -29.45
C GLN A 266 7.38 -13.84 -28.65
N PRO A 267 8.65 -13.90 -28.22
CA PRO A 267 9.17 -14.97 -27.37
C PRO A 267 8.82 -14.74 -25.88
N ASP A 268 8.79 -15.81 -25.11
CA ASP A 268 8.61 -15.76 -23.65
C ASP A 268 9.76 -14.97 -22.97
N PRO A 269 9.51 -14.22 -21.88
CA PRO A 269 10.51 -13.42 -21.20
C PRO A 269 11.81 -14.19 -20.90
N VAL A 270 12.97 -13.62 -21.20
CA VAL A 270 14.27 -14.20 -20.81
C VAL A 270 14.57 -13.76 -19.40
N VAL A 271 14.64 -14.71 -18.45
CA VAL A 271 14.75 -14.43 -17.01
C VAL A 271 16.13 -14.81 -16.48
N TRP A 272 16.74 -13.86 -15.81
CA TRP A 272 17.92 -14.01 -14.97
C TRP A 272 17.61 -13.66 -13.52
N ALA A 273 18.44 -14.13 -12.59
CA ALA A 273 18.45 -13.63 -11.22
C ALA A 273 19.88 -13.44 -10.70
N VAL A 274 20.09 -12.42 -9.88
CA VAL A 274 21.30 -12.20 -9.10
C VAL A 274 20.97 -12.28 -7.61
N GLY A 275 21.83 -12.92 -6.82
CA GLY A 275 21.65 -13.01 -5.37
C GLY A 275 22.96 -13.12 -4.60
N LEU A 276 22.98 -12.57 -3.39
CA LEU A 276 24.14 -12.59 -2.48
C LEU A 276 23.76 -13.34 -1.20
N VAL A 277 24.21 -14.59 -1.08
CA VAL A 277 23.85 -15.49 0.04
C VAL A 277 24.97 -15.51 1.07
N ARG A 278 24.59 -15.46 2.35
CA ARG A 278 25.47 -15.47 3.52
C ARG A 278 24.85 -16.37 4.60
N SER A 279 25.66 -17.12 5.35
CA SER A 279 25.18 -17.96 6.46
C SER A 279 26.30 -18.24 7.49
N PRO A 280 26.19 -17.76 8.74
CA PRO A 280 25.14 -16.87 9.27
C PRO A 280 25.10 -15.51 8.56
N LEU A 281 23.98 -14.79 8.69
CA LEU A 281 23.90 -13.40 8.25
C LEU A 281 24.65 -12.50 9.24
N LEU A 282 24.39 -12.70 10.53
CA LEU A 282 24.87 -11.82 11.60
C LEU A 282 24.98 -12.56 12.94
N ARG A 283 25.76 -11.99 13.86
CA ARG A 283 25.89 -12.45 15.24
C ARG A 283 25.17 -11.47 16.16
N TYR A 284 24.24 -11.97 16.98
CA TYR A 284 23.54 -11.15 17.97
C TYR A 284 23.91 -11.60 19.38
N THR A 285 24.39 -10.66 20.21
CA THR A 285 24.94 -10.94 21.54
C THR A 285 23.91 -11.26 22.62
N GLY A 286 22.64 -10.84 22.47
CA GLY A 286 21.60 -10.91 23.53
C GLY A 286 21.41 -12.31 24.13
N PRO A 287 20.67 -13.23 23.47
CA PRO A 287 20.67 -14.66 23.80
C PRO A 287 21.92 -15.39 23.24
N ALA A 288 22.95 -14.67 22.80
CA ALA A 288 24.22 -15.15 22.23
C ALA A 288 24.09 -16.25 21.15
N ARG A 289 23.55 -15.90 19.97
CA ARG A 289 23.35 -16.85 18.85
C ARG A 289 23.72 -16.25 17.50
N ASP A 290 24.28 -17.09 16.62
CA ASP A 290 24.25 -16.88 15.17
C ASP A 290 22.80 -16.70 14.70
N GLN A 291 22.53 -15.74 13.83
CA GLN A 291 21.26 -15.63 13.13
C GLN A 291 21.42 -15.98 11.65
N VAL A 292 20.44 -16.71 11.10
CA VAL A 292 20.31 -17.02 9.67
C VAL A 292 19.07 -16.32 9.13
N GLY A 293 19.01 -16.09 7.82
CA GLY A 293 17.81 -15.51 7.20
C GLY A 293 16.59 -16.41 7.39
N PHE A 294 15.41 -15.80 7.58
CA PHE A 294 14.18 -16.55 7.85
C PHE A 294 13.86 -17.55 6.72
N TYR A 295 14.29 -17.31 5.48
CA TYR A 295 14.20 -18.23 4.33
C TYR A 295 14.67 -19.65 4.64
N ALA A 296 15.64 -19.83 5.55
CA ALA A 296 16.11 -21.15 5.99
C ALA A 296 15.05 -21.99 6.73
N SER A 297 13.93 -21.40 7.16
CA SER A 297 12.77 -22.14 7.67
C SER A 297 11.97 -22.86 6.57
N LYS A 298 12.19 -22.50 5.30
CA LYS A 298 11.47 -22.99 4.11
C LYS A 298 12.41 -23.75 3.16
N PHE A 299 13.64 -23.26 3.00
CA PHE A 299 14.65 -23.82 2.09
C PHE A 299 15.82 -24.41 2.90
N GLN A 300 16.10 -25.71 2.72
CA GLN A 300 17.15 -26.42 3.49
C GLN A 300 18.55 -26.29 2.86
N THR A 301 18.62 -25.88 1.60
CA THR A 301 19.87 -25.72 0.82
C THR A 301 19.77 -24.48 -0.06
N ASP A 302 20.92 -23.87 -0.39
CA ASP A 302 20.98 -22.74 -1.31
C ASP A 302 20.39 -23.10 -2.67
N GLU A 303 20.65 -24.32 -3.19
CA GLU A 303 20.03 -24.83 -4.41
C GLU A 303 18.50 -24.83 -4.35
N SER A 304 17.90 -25.34 -3.26
CA SER A 304 16.44 -25.34 -3.10
C SER A 304 15.83 -23.93 -3.05
N MET A 305 16.57 -22.94 -2.54
CA MET A 305 16.18 -21.53 -2.56
C MET A 305 16.33 -20.93 -3.97
N ILE A 306 17.45 -21.18 -4.65
CA ILE A 306 17.76 -20.69 -6.00
C ILE A 306 16.72 -21.20 -7.00
N MET A 307 16.44 -22.50 -7.00
CA MET A 307 15.47 -23.10 -7.91
C MET A 307 14.06 -22.57 -7.63
N SER A 308 13.61 -22.57 -6.36
CA SER A 308 12.31 -22.01 -5.99
C SER A 308 12.17 -20.50 -6.27
N PHE A 309 13.27 -19.75 -6.37
CA PHE A 309 13.24 -18.35 -6.77
C PHE A 309 13.15 -18.21 -8.29
N ILE A 310 14.06 -18.83 -9.06
CA ILE A 310 14.11 -18.65 -10.52
C ILE A 310 12.88 -19.28 -11.22
N GLU A 311 12.41 -20.44 -10.76
CA GLU A 311 11.19 -21.09 -11.27
C GLU A 311 9.91 -20.41 -10.75
N GLY A 312 10.01 -19.64 -9.65
CA GLY A 312 8.89 -18.90 -9.05
C GLY A 312 8.58 -17.55 -9.72
N PHE A 313 9.24 -17.22 -10.84
CA PHE A 313 9.21 -15.89 -11.48
C PHE A 313 7.80 -15.34 -11.73
N ASP A 314 6.93 -16.06 -12.44
CA ASP A 314 5.60 -15.57 -12.80
C ASP A 314 4.72 -15.33 -11.55
N GLY A 315 4.84 -16.20 -10.56
CA GLY A 315 4.16 -16.05 -9.27
C GLY A 315 4.63 -14.83 -8.49
N ALA A 316 5.94 -14.55 -8.50
CA ALA A 316 6.51 -13.34 -7.91
C ALA A 316 6.08 -12.08 -8.69
N LEU A 317 6.09 -12.13 -10.02
CA LEU A 317 5.65 -11.04 -10.88
C LEU A 317 4.18 -10.68 -10.60
N ASN A 318 3.29 -11.67 -10.57
CA ASN A 318 1.87 -11.48 -10.26
C ASN A 318 1.63 -10.89 -8.86
N ARG A 319 2.24 -11.46 -7.81
CA ARG A 319 2.14 -10.89 -6.44
C ARG A 319 2.70 -9.47 -6.36
N SER A 320 3.80 -9.20 -7.05
CA SER A 320 4.42 -7.87 -7.06
C SER A 320 3.61 -6.82 -7.83
N MET A 321 2.81 -7.20 -8.84
CA MET A 321 1.85 -6.29 -9.47
C MET A 321 0.70 -5.94 -8.53
N ALA A 322 0.20 -6.92 -7.76
CA ALA A 322 -0.78 -6.66 -6.70
C ALA A 322 -0.19 -5.73 -5.62
N PHE A 323 1.04 -5.99 -5.16
CA PHE A 323 1.76 -5.16 -4.19
C PHE A 323 1.99 -3.72 -4.70
N ASP A 324 2.52 -3.56 -5.92
CA ASP A 324 2.69 -2.24 -6.56
C ASP A 324 1.36 -1.46 -6.60
N ASN A 325 0.25 -2.14 -6.91
CA ASN A 325 -1.09 -1.56 -6.91
C ASN A 325 -1.62 -1.16 -5.52
N THR A 326 -1.31 -1.91 -4.45
CA THR A 326 -1.70 -1.51 -3.08
C THR A 326 -1.07 -0.19 -2.63
N ILE A 327 0.06 0.19 -3.24
CA ILE A 327 0.73 1.47 -3.00
C ILE A 327 0.22 2.52 -3.99
N ALA A 328 0.30 2.22 -5.30
CA ALA A 328 0.05 3.20 -6.36
C ALA A 328 -1.40 3.67 -6.43
N SER A 329 -2.39 2.80 -6.14
CA SER A 329 -3.80 3.16 -6.18
C SER A 329 -4.17 4.21 -5.12
N PRO A 330 -3.97 3.99 -3.80
CA PRO A 330 -4.28 4.99 -2.78
C PRO A 330 -3.27 6.16 -2.77
N ALA A 331 -2.04 5.99 -3.26
CA ALA A 331 -1.14 7.13 -3.42
C ALA A 331 -1.60 8.07 -4.54
N GLY A 332 -2.11 7.52 -5.66
CA GLY A 332 -2.63 8.28 -6.78
C GLY A 332 -3.92 9.07 -6.47
N THR A 333 -4.64 8.77 -5.39
CA THR A 333 -5.76 9.61 -4.92
C THR A 333 -5.30 10.80 -4.07
N VAL A 334 -4.04 10.79 -3.59
CA VAL A 334 -3.39 11.95 -2.96
C VAL A 334 -2.85 12.87 -4.05
N SER A 335 -1.85 12.39 -4.82
CA SER A 335 -1.29 13.06 -5.99
C SER A 335 -0.36 12.12 -6.79
N SER A 336 -0.09 12.47 -8.05
CA SER A 336 0.92 11.81 -8.88
C SER A 336 2.31 11.86 -8.26
N GLU A 337 2.65 13.01 -7.68
CA GLU A 337 3.91 13.35 -7.04
C GLU A 337 4.16 12.50 -5.80
N TYR A 338 3.08 12.18 -5.05
CA TYR A 338 3.14 11.27 -3.91
C TYR A 338 3.39 9.80 -4.36
N ALA A 339 2.68 9.33 -5.38
CA ALA A 339 2.87 7.98 -5.93
C ALA A 339 4.28 7.77 -6.53
N ASP A 340 4.83 8.79 -7.19
CA ASP A 340 6.22 8.83 -7.65
C ASP A 340 7.21 8.68 -6.48
N ILE A 341 7.03 9.45 -5.39
CA ILE A 341 7.89 9.38 -4.19
C ILE A 341 7.83 7.99 -3.56
N LEU A 342 6.65 7.38 -3.39
CA LEU A 342 6.55 6.03 -2.83
C LEU A 342 7.24 4.99 -3.73
N SER A 343 7.23 5.19 -5.05
CA SER A 343 7.87 4.29 -6.01
C SER A 343 9.41 4.27 -5.90
N ILE A 344 10.05 5.39 -5.56
CA ILE A 344 11.51 5.41 -5.28
C ILE A 344 11.86 4.88 -3.88
N VAL A 345 11.09 5.21 -2.83
CA VAL A 345 11.51 4.88 -1.45
C VAL A 345 11.17 3.45 -0.98
N THR A 346 10.34 2.69 -1.70
CA THR A 346 9.88 1.39 -1.20
C THR A 346 10.98 0.32 -1.19
N ARG A 347 11.78 0.19 -2.27
CA ARG A 347 12.96 -0.70 -2.27
C ARG A 347 14.01 -0.25 -1.25
N GLN A 348 14.23 1.07 -1.13
CA GLN A 348 15.11 1.69 -0.14
C GLN A 348 14.73 1.34 1.31
N LEU A 349 13.44 1.39 1.66
CA LEU A 349 12.93 0.97 2.97
C LEU A 349 13.27 -0.50 3.28
N PHE A 350 12.89 -1.41 2.39
CA PHE A 350 13.00 -2.85 2.66
C PHE A 350 14.42 -3.39 2.56
N ALA A 351 15.31 -2.78 1.76
CA ALA A 351 16.70 -3.19 1.66
C ALA A 351 17.55 -2.89 2.92
N SER A 352 17.01 -2.14 3.90
CA SER A 352 17.66 -1.99 5.20
C SER A 352 17.59 -3.24 6.09
N LEU A 353 16.77 -4.24 5.74
CA LEU A 353 16.30 -5.28 6.66
C LEU A 353 16.94 -6.67 6.40
N ASP A 354 17.48 -7.26 7.47
CA ASP A 354 17.62 -8.71 7.62
C ASP A 354 16.46 -9.25 8.47
N ILE A 355 15.55 -10.04 7.88
CA ILE A 355 14.56 -10.81 8.64
C ILE A 355 15.19 -12.16 9.01
N THR A 356 15.37 -12.41 10.30
CA THR A 356 16.22 -13.51 10.79
C THR A 356 15.54 -14.42 11.80
N VAL A 357 16.13 -15.61 11.95
CA VAL A 357 15.85 -16.59 12.99
C VAL A 357 17.16 -17.07 13.60
N SER A 358 17.13 -17.48 14.87
CA SER A 358 18.31 -18.03 15.53
C SER A 358 18.70 -19.38 14.94
N LYS A 359 19.99 -19.52 14.60
CA LYS A 359 20.57 -20.78 14.11
C LYS A 359 20.50 -21.83 15.24
N PRO A 360 19.82 -22.98 15.05
CA PRO A 360 19.73 -24.00 16.08
C PRO A 360 21.10 -24.67 16.30
N GLN A 361 21.40 -25.03 17.55
CA GLN A 361 22.59 -25.85 17.86
C GLN A 361 22.39 -27.31 17.44
N ALA A 362 21.14 -27.79 17.48
CA ALA A 362 20.68 -29.04 16.89
C ALA A 362 19.14 -28.95 16.69
N GLY A 363 18.60 -29.68 15.71
CA GLY A 363 17.17 -29.66 15.38
C GLY A 363 16.79 -28.59 14.36
N ASN A 364 15.49 -28.42 14.15
CA ASN A 364 14.93 -27.50 13.16
C ASN A 364 14.96 -26.04 13.65
N ILE A 365 14.87 -25.11 12.70
CA ILE A 365 14.60 -23.69 12.97
C ILE A 365 13.22 -23.53 13.61
N ASP A 366 13.13 -22.65 14.62
CA ASP A 366 11.85 -22.20 15.20
C ASP A 366 11.41 -20.88 14.52
N PRO A 367 10.35 -20.89 13.69
CA PRO A 367 9.86 -19.69 13.01
C PRO A 367 9.11 -18.71 13.94
N SER A 368 8.93 -19.01 15.24
CA SER A 368 8.40 -18.06 16.23
C SER A 368 9.48 -17.19 16.87
N GLU A 369 10.76 -17.58 16.77
CA GLU A 369 11.91 -16.84 17.31
C GLU A 369 12.40 -15.68 16.40
N VAL A 370 11.54 -15.16 15.51
CA VAL A 370 11.88 -14.10 14.53
C VAL A 370 12.48 -12.87 15.19
N ARG A 371 13.53 -12.31 14.56
CA ARG A 371 14.12 -11.01 14.89
C ARG A 371 14.46 -10.29 13.59
N ILE A 372 14.06 -9.04 13.46
CA ILE A 372 14.42 -8.22 12.29
C ILE A 372 15.50 -7.23 12.73
N PHE A 373 16.59 -7.22 11.97
CA PHE A 373 17.70 -6.31 12.16
C PHE A 373 17.74 -5.31 11.01
N MET A 374 17.68 -4.03 11.34
CA MET A 374 17.64 -2.93 10.39
C MET A 374 18.97 -2.18 10.46
N ARG A 375 19.79 -2.27 9.41
CA ARG A 375 20.99 -1.42 9.25
C ARG A 375 20.51 -0.07 8.71
N ASP A 376 20.82 1.02 9.40
CA ASP A 376 20.64 2.36 8.81
C ASP A 376 21.68 2.55 7.71
N MET A 377 21.29 2.26 6.47
CA MET A 377 22.12 2.45 5.27
C MET A 377 22.44 3.94 5.00
N GLY A 378 21.81 4.85 5.75
CA GLY A 378 22.04 6.27 5.69
C GLY A 378 23.25 6.72 6.47
N ASP A 379 23.00 7.59 7.45
CA ASP A 379 24.01 8.47 8.01
C ASP A 379 24.83 7.79 9.12
N SER A 380 24.21 6.86 9.86
CA SER A 380 24.75 6.40 11.13
C SER A 380 25.33 4.98 11.13
N LEU A 381 24.97 4.15 10.15
CA LEU A 381 25.35 2.72 10.06
C LEU A 381 25.00 1.88 11.30
N ARG A 382 24.13 2.41 12.17
CA ARG A 382 23.68 1.77 13.41
C ARG A 382 22.65 0.68 13.12
N THR A 383 22.51 -0.27 14.04
CA THR A 383 21.51 -1.35 13.94
C THR A 383 20.29 -1.08 14.82
N ASN A 384 19.10 -1.20 14.25
CA ASN A 384 17.79 -0.82 14.82
C ASN A 384 17.79 0.55 15.54
N PRO A 385 18.32 1.64 14.95
CA PRO A 385 18.28 2.95 15.58
C PRO A 385 16.85 3.47 15.75
N VAL A 386 16.51 3.85 16.98
CA VAL A 386 15.15 4.18 17.45
C VAL A 386 14.55 5.37 16.70
N ASP A 387 15.39 6.31 16.28
CA ASP A 387 15.03 7.50 15.50
C ASP A 387 14.72 7.18 14.02
N VAL A 388 15.54 6.35 13.38
CA VAL A 388 15.30 5.89 12.00
C VAL A 388 14.08 4.96 11.97
N LEU A 389 13.88 4.13 13.00
CA LEU A 389 12.65 3.37 13.23
C LEU A 389 11.44 4.28 13.46
N TYR A 390 11.61 5.39 14.18
CA TYR A 390 10.55 6.39 14.39
C TYR A 390 10.15 7.11 13.08
N GLY A 391 11.07 7.22 12.11
CA GLY A 391 10.71 7.56 10.74
C GLY A 391 10.04 6.41 10.00
N ALA A 392 10.61 5.20 10.06
CA ALA A 392 10.20 4.07 9.22
C ALA A 392 8.84 3.44 9.59
N TYR A 393 8.41 3.52 10.86
CA TYR A 393 7.27 2.74 11.36
C TYR A 393 5.92 2.95 10.65
N PRO A 394 5.55 4.12 10.08
CA PRO A 394 4.27 4.27 9.37
C PRO A 394 4.15 3.28 8.20
N ALA A 395 5.23 3.06 7.45
CA ALA A 395 5.27 2.08 6.38
C ALA A 395 5.15 0.64 6.90
N PHE A 396 5.82 0.30 8.02
CA PHE A 396 5.69 -1.02 8.62
C PHE A 396 4.28 -1.29 9.15
N LEU A 397 3.60 -0.29 9.69
CA LEU A 397 2.17 -0.40 10.05
C LEU A 397 1.29 -0.59 8.81
N PHE A 398 1.56 0.12 7.72
CA PHE A 398 0.81 0.02 6.46
C PHE A 398 0.94 -1.34 5.79
N PHE A 399 2.16 -1.89 5.70
CA PHE A 399 2.40 -3.16 5.03
C PHE A 399 2.09 -4.39 5.87
N ASN A 400 2.64 -4.47 7.08
CA ASN A 400 2.43 -5.57 8.01
C ASN A 400 2.94 -5.16 9.41
N PRO A 401 2.06 -4.75 10.35
CA PRO A 401 2.47 -4.32 11.69
C PRO A 401 3.41 -5.29 12.44
N THR A 402 3.33 -6.59 12.13
CA THR A 402 4.24 -7.63 12.64
C THR A 402 5.72 -7.30 12.42
N ILE A 403 6.06 -6.59 11.33
CA ILE A 403 7.44 -6.15 11.03
C ILE A 403 7.93 -5.19 12.12
N LEU A 404 7.08 -4.24 12.56
CA LEU A 404 7.41 -3.32 13.65
C LEU A 404 7.61 -4.07 14.97
N ARG A 405 6.83 -5.13 15.23
CA ARG A 405 7.00 -6.00 16.40
C ARG A 405 8.41 -6.59 16.47
N ASP A 406 8.82 -7.24 15.37
CA ASP A 406 10.05 -8.02 15.36
C ASP A 406 11.31 -7.15 15.11
N LEU A 407 11.13 -5.87 14.73
CA LEU A 407 12.14 -4.80 14.81
C LEU A 407 12.33 -4.22 16.22
N LEU A 408 11.25 -4.07 17.01
CA LEU A 408 11.32 -3.59 18.39
C LEU A 408 11.83 -4.66 19.37
N LYS A 409 11.58 -5.94 19.05
CA LYS A 409 11.92 -7.10 19.88
C LYS A 409 13.41 -7.17 20.29
N PRO A 410 14.41 -6.99 19.41
CA PRO A 410 15.83 -7.07 19.82
C PRO A 410 16.29 -5.90 20.72
N LEU A 411 15.69 -4.70 20.58
CA LEU A 411 15.90 -3.57 21.50
C LEU A 411 15.38 -3.92 22.90
N LEU A 412 14.13 -4.42 22.97
CA LEU A 412 13.50 -4.86 24.22
C LEU A 412 14.22 -6.05 24.87
N GLU A 413 14.80 -6.96 24.10
CA GLU A 413 15.60 -8.09 24.60
C GLU A 413 16.89 -7.64 25.30
N GLN A 414 17.66 -6.72 24.71
CA GLN A 414 18.90 -6.17 25.30
C GLN A 414 18.63 -5.27 26.51
N GLN A 415 17.52 -4.52 26.49
CA GLN A 415 17.32 -3.37 27.40
C GLN A 415 16.32 -3.65 28.53
N ARG A 416 16.05 -4.94 28.85
CA ARG A 416 15.03 -5.37 29.82
C ARG A 416 15.05 -4.62 31.15
N ASP A 417 16.24 -4.40 31.72
CA ASP A 417 16.43 -3.82 33.05
C ASP A 417 16.91 -2.37 33.06
N SER A 418 16.94 -1.69 31.90
CA SER A 418 17.32 -0.28 31.82
C SER A 418 16.29 0.66 32.45
N GLN A 419 16.70 1.88 32.80
CA GLN A 419 15.79 2.93 33.25
C GLN A 419 15.03 3.59 32.08
N TYR A 420 15.64 3.61 30.89
CA TYR A 420 15.14 4.18 29.64
C TYR A 420 15.79 3.42 28.45
N PRO A 421 15.23 3.46 27.23
CA PRO A 421 15.81 2.75 26.08
C PRO A 421 17.08 3.42 25.55
N SER A 422 18.04 2.58 25.15
CA SER A 422 19.22 3.00 24.38
C SER A 422 18.82 3.35 22.94
N PRO A 423 19.52 4.31 22.28
CA PRO A 423 19.18 4.78 20.93
C PRO A 423 19.26 3.72 19.83
N ASP A 424 19.96 2.60 20.05
CA ASP A 424 20.21 1.57 19.02
C ASP A 424 20.77 0.26 19.64
N LEU A 425 21.21 -0.66 18.78
CA LEU A 425 21.91 -1.92 19.08
C LEU A 425 23.41 -1.89 18.75
N GLY A 426 23.99 -0.69 18.56
CA GLY A 426 25.39 -0.49 18.20
C GLY A 426 25.64 -0.30 16.70
N ASN A 427 26.89 0.04 16.37
CA ASN A 427 27.37 0.40 15.03
C ASN A 427 28.32 -0.66 14.41
N THR A 428 28.39 -1.86 15.00
CA THR A 428 29.33 -2.93 14.62
C THR A 428 28.70 -4.02 13.75
N TYR A 429 27.66 -3.70 12.97
CA TYR A 429 26.99 -4.65 12.08
C TYR A 429 28.00 -5.31 11.11
N PRO A 430 27.94 -6.64 10.85
CA PRO A 430 26.93 -7.61 11.29
C PRO A 430 27.23 -8.29 12.65
N MET A 431 28.14 -7.75 13.45
CA MET A 431 28.48 -8.21 14.80
C MET A 431 27.76 -7.36 15.85
N ILE A 432 26.45 -7.62 16.05
CA ILE A 432 25.55 -6.78 16.85
C ILE A 432 25.82 -6.98 18.35
N GLY A 433 26.61 -6.07 18.92
CA GLY A 433 27.00 -6.05 20.32
C GLY A 433 25.90 -5.61 21.30
N GLY A 434 24.89 -4.86 20.82
CA GLY A 434 24.12 -3.96 21.68
C GLY A 434 24.88 -2.66 21.89
N ASN A 435 24.17 -1.60 22.27
CA ASN A 435 24.80 -0.34 22.67
C ASN A 435 24.81 -0.23 24.21
N SER A 436 25.96 0.19 24.74
CA SER A 436 26.25 0.28 26.18
C SER A 436 26.48 1.72 26.67
N SER A 437 26.20 2.74 25.86
CA SER A 437 26.24 4.14 26.30
C SER A 437 25.04 4.46 27.19
N ASP A 438 25.29 4.75 28.47
CA ASP A 438 24.30 5.30 29.41
C ASP A 438 24.10 6.80 29.15
N ASP A 439 23.75 7.14 27.89
CA ASP A 439 23.61 8.53 27.44
C ASP A 439 22.24 9.09 27.86
N HIS A 440 22.24 9.77 29.01
CA HIS A 440 21.06 10.45 29.54
C HIS A 440 20.54 11.60 28.65
N THR A 441 21.36 12.17 27.75
CA THR A 441 20.99 13.36 26.97
C THR A 441 19.91 13.09 25.94
N ILE A 442 19.93 11.88 25.35
CA ILE A 442 18.98 11.39 24.33
C ILE A 442 17.89 10.48 24.93
N ALA A 443 17.95 10.18 26.24
CA ALA A 443 17.04 9.25 26.92
C ALA A 443 15.55 9.54 26.69
N ILE A 444 15.15 10.81 26.79
CA ILE A 444 13.76 11.26 26.68
C ILE A 444 13.21 11.06 25.27
N GLU A 445 14.02 11.39 24.25
CA GLU A 445 13.72 11.22 22.83
C GLU A 445 13.44 9.75 22.50
N ASN A 446 14.35 8.85 22.88
CA ASN A 446 14.20 7.41 22.68
C ASN A 446 13.02 6.85 23.47
N THR A 447 12.81 7.31 24.71
CA THR A 447 11.70 6.83 25.56
C THR A 447 10.35 7.15 24.94
N GLY A 448 10.16 8.38 24.45
CA GLY A 448 8.95 8.76 23.73
C GLY A 448 8.74 7.93 22.46
N SER A 449 9.75 7.86 21.60
CA SER A 449 9.71 7.07 20.36
C SER A 449 9.36 5.59 20.59
N MET A 450 9.99 4.91 21.56
CA MET A 450 9.72 3.51 21.86
C MET A 450 8.31 3.28 22.40
N LEU A 451 7.84 4.12 23.33
CA LEU A 451 6.47 4.00 23.88
C LEU A 451 5.40 4.22 22.80
N ILE A 452 5.63 5.19 21.90
CA ILE A 452 4.76 5.45 20.74
C ILE A 452 4.72 4.25 19.81
N MET A 453 5.88 3.71 19.40
CA MET A 453 5.94 2.59 18.46
C MET A 453 5.37 1.28 19.04
N ILE A 454 5.60 0.99 20.32
CA ILE A 454 5.02 -0.20 21.00
C ILE A 454 3.49 -0.12 21.06
N TYR A 455 2.93 1.05 21.37
CA TYR A 455 1.48 1.24 21.36
C TYR A 455 0.91 1.24 19.94
N ALA A 456 1.57 1.89 18.98
CA ALA A 456 1.16 1.93 17.58
C ALA A 456 1.10 0.52 16.96
N HIS A 457 2.12 -0.30 17.21
CA HIS A 457 2.12 -1.73 16.86
C HIS A 457 0.86 -2.42 17.38
N ALA A 458 0.63 -2.39 18.69
CA ALA A 458 -0.47 -3.12 19.31
C ALA A 458 -1.85 -2.58 18.87
N LEU A 459 -1.98 -1.28 18.65
CA LEU A 459 -3.21 -0.62 18.23
C LEU A 459 -3.62 -0.98 16.80
N LYS A 460 -2.68 -1.15 15.86
CA LYS A 460 -3.01 -1.50 14.47
C LYS A 460 -3.06 -3.02 14.23
N SER A 461 -2.30 -3.83 14.99
CA SER A 461 -2.30 -5.30 14.87
C SER A 461 -3.35 -6.01 15.74
N GLY A 462 -3.66 -5.45 16.91
CA GLY A 462 -4.29 -6.19 18.01
C GLY A 462 -3.33 -7.08 18.81
N ASP A 463 -2.09 -7.27 18.37
CA ASP A 463 -1.04 -8.08 19.01
C ASP A 463 -0.39 -7.30 20.17
N GLY A 464 -0.70 -7.72 21.40
CA GLY A 464 -0.11 -7.22 22.63
C GLY A 464 0.98 -8.12 23.22
N SER A 465 1.61 -9.01 22.45
CA SER A 465 2.66 -9.91 22.93
C SER A 465 3.88 -9.18 23.49
N LEU A 466 4.36 -8.12 22.81
CA LEU A 466 5.43 -7.25 23.33
C LEU A 466 5.02 -6.55 24.63
N ILE A 467 3.79 -6.04 24.70
CA ILE A 467 3.26 -5.45 25.95
C ILE A 467 3.26 -6.52 27.05
N SER A 468 2.86 -7.75 26.72
CA SER A 468 2.74 -8.85 27.67
C SER A 468 4.10 -9.32 28.20
N ALA A 469 5.11 -9.40 27.33
CA ALA A 469 6.46 -9.83 27.66
C ALA A 469 7.32 -8.75 28.37
N TYR A 470 7.06 -7.46 28.09
CA TYR A 470 7.92 -6.35 28.53
C TYR A 470 7.21 -5.30 29.41
N TYR A 471 6.01 -5.60 29.94
CA TYR A 471 5.17 -4.65 30.69
C TYR A 471 5.92 -3.87 31.80
N SER A 472 6.77 -4.55 32.57
CA SER A 472 7.55 -3.93 33.65
C SER A 472 8.65 -2.97 33.17
N THR A 473 9.20 -3.21 31.97
CA THR A 473 10.18 -2.34 31.30
C THR A 473 9.46 -1.11 30.74
N ILE A 474 8.33 -1.32 30.07
CA ILE A 474 7.43 -0.27 29.57
C ILE A 474 6.96 0.64 30.71
N GLN A 475 6.60 0.09 31.87
CA GLN A 475 6.25 0.87 33.07
C GLN A 475 7.44 1.68 33.61
N ARG A 476 8.65 1.10 33.71
CA ARG A 476 9.86 1.83 34.11
C ARG A 476 10.14 3.03 33.21
N TRP A 477 10.07 2.81 31.89
CA TRP A 477 10.26 3.83 30.88
C TRP A 477 9.19 4.94 30.98
N ALA A 478 7.94 4.58 31.25
CA ALA A 478 6.85 5.55 31.47
C ALA A 478 6.99 6.35 32.78
N ASP A 479 7.38 5.72 33.90
CA ASP A 479 7.69 6.41 35.16
C ASP A 479 8.88 7.38 34.98
N HIS A 480 9.92 6.98 34.24
CA HIS A 480 11.05 7.85 33.91
C HIS A 480 10.59 9.08 33.11
N LEU A 481 9.90 8.89 31.99
CA LEU A 481 9.42 9.97 31.12
C LEU A 481 8.44 10.92 31.84
N ALA A 482 7.59 10.37 32.72
CA ALA A 482 6.69 11.17 33.56
C ALA A 482 7.42 11.96 34.65
N SER A 483 8.60 11.49 35.11
CA SER A 483 9.42 12.19 36.11
C SER A 483 10.27 13.33 35.55
N THR A 484 10.59 13.30 34.24
CA THR A 484 11.37 14.33 33.55
C THR A 484 10.50 15.39 32.83
N ALA A 485 9.20 15.14 32.67
CA ALA A 485 8.29 16.02 31.95
C ALA A 485 8.32 17.48 32.48
N PHE A 486 8.48 18.44 31.57
CA PHE A 486 8.73 19.88 31.82
C PHE A 486 10.01 20.26 32.60
N ASN A 487 10.79 19.31 33.10
CA ASN A 487 12.12 19.56 33.66
C ASN A 487 13.20 18.82 32.88
N PHE A 488 13.11 18.91 31.54
CA PHE A 488 14.20 18.58 30.62
C PHE A 488 15.49 19.28 31.07
N SER A 489 16.64 18.63 30.94
CA SER A 489 17.92 19.23 31.31
C SER A 489 18.42 20.18 30.20
N ALA A 490 19.37 21.06 30.52
CA ALA A 490 19.91 22.01 29.53
C ALA A 490 20.76 21.33 28.44
N ASP A 491 21.28 20.14 28.75
CA ASP A 491 22.03 19.21 27.92
C ASP A 491 21.17 18.11 27.29
N THR A 492 19.84 18.11 27.47
CA THR A 492 18.95 17.20 26.72
C THR A 492 19.02 17.50 25.23
N ILE A 493 19.16 16.47 24.39
CA ILE A 493 19.25 16.56 22.92
C ILE A 493 18.16 15.76 22.22
N THR A 494 17.98 16.06 20.94
CA THR A 494 17.15 15.32 19.97
C THR A 494 18.03 14.73 18.88
N THR A 495 17.54 13.70 18.19
CA THR A 495 18.25 13.05 17.07
C THR A 495 18.44 13.99 15.87
N ASP A 496 17.56 14.98 15.74
CA ASP A 496 17.65 16.06 14.74
C ASP A 496 18.65 17.18 15.13
N GLY A 497 19.43 17.00 16.20
CA GLY A 497 20.46 17.94 16.63
C GLY A 497 19.96 19.21 17.33
N THR A 498 18.66 19.31 17.67
CA THR A 498 18.19 20.35 18.60
C THR A 498 18.58 19.99 20.03
N SER A 499 19.02 20.99 20.80
CA SER A 499 19.42 20.84 22.20
C SER A 499 18.70 21.84 23.10
N GLY A 500 18.40 21.44 24.33
CA GLY A 500 17.92 22.33 25.38
C GLY A 500 16.47 22.10 25.79
N SER A 501 16.14 22.62 26.97
CA SER A 501 15.04 22.14 27.81
C SER A 501 13.61 22.56 27.38
N LYS A 502 13.40 23.00 26.14
CA LYS A 502 12.18 23.72 25.70
C LYS A 502 11.74 23.45 24.25
N SER A 503 12.23 22.37 23.62
CA SER A 503 11.85 21.98 22.25
C SER A 503 10.41 21.47 22.17
N THR A 504 9.62 22.08 21.28
CA THR A 504 8.22 21.74 20.99
C THR A 504 8.05 20.30 20.49
N ASN A 505 8.94 19.83 19.61
CA ASN A 505 8.87 18.49 19.03
C ASN A 505 9.13 17.40 20.09
N LEU A 506 10.17 17.58 20.92
CA LEU A 506 10.49 16.70 22.05
C LEU A 506 9.37 16.69 23.10
N ALA A 507 8.74 17.84 23.35
CA ALA A 507 7.60 17.94 24.27
C ALA A 507 6.36 17.19 23.75
N LEU A 508 6.04 17.28 22.46
CA LEU A 508 4.98 16.45 21.84
C LEU A 508 5.32 14.96 21.94
N LYS A 509 6.55 14.56 21.60
CA LYS A 509 7.00 13.16 21.71
C LYS A 509 6.93 12.64 23.16
N THR A 510 7.21 13.50 24.15
CA THR A 510 7.02 13.23 25.59
C THR A 510 5.53 13.01 25.92
N ILE A 511 4.64 13.90 25.47
CA ILE A 511 3.19 13.80 25.66
C ILE A 511 2.66 12.49 25.05
N TRP A 512 3.05 12.17 23.82
CA TRP A 512 2.59 10.97 23.13
C TRP A 512 3.17 9.68 23.71
N GLY A 513 4.40 9.68 24.24
CA GLY A 513 4.94 8.56 24.99
C GLY A 513 4.15 8.26 26.27
N ILE A 514 3.81 9.30 27.04
CA ILE A 514 3.01 9.17 28.28
C ILE A 514 1.55 8.78 27.96
N TYR A 515 0.95 9.34 26.90
CA TYR A 515 -0.37 8.92 26.39
C TYR A 515 -0.37 7.44 25.97
N SER A 516 0.67 7.01 25.25
CA SER A 516 0.85 5.62 24.82
C SER A 516 0.97 4.68 26.02
N ALA A 517 1.76 5.05 27.03
CA ALA A 517 1.83 4.31 28.30
C ALA A 517 0.48 4.24 29.03
N ALA A 518 -0.32 5.32 29.01
CA ALA A 518 -1.67 5.31 29.56
C ALA A 518 -2.60 4.32 28.81
N LYS A 519 -2.51 4.27 27.48
CA LYS A 519 -3.31 3.36 26.64
C LYS A 519 -2.88 1.90 26.76
N ILE A 520 -1.57 1.63 26.82
CA ILE A 520 -1.02 0.32 27.18
C ILE A 520 -1.50 -0.09 28.58
N GLY A 521 -1.54 0.84 29.54
CA GLY A 521 -2.11 0.62 30.87
C GLY A 521 -3.59 0.24 30.84
N GLN A 522 -4.40 0.95 30.04
CA GLN A 522 -5.84 0.66 29.86
C GLN A 522 -6.05 -0.73 29.20
N ALA A 523 -5.24 -1.10 28.20
CA ALA A 523 -5.28 -2.43 27.60
C ALA A 523 -4.91 -3.55 28.60
N ALA A 524 -3.96 -3.28 29.49
CA ALA A 524 -3.58 -4.16 30.61
C ALA A 524 -4.59 -4.17 31.77
N GLY A 525 -5.76 -3.54 31.64
CA GLY A 525 -6.82 -3.53 32.65
C GLY A 525 -6.60 -2.56 33.82
N SER A 526 -5.61 -1.66 33.73
CA SER A 526 -5.40 -0.61 34.73
C SER A 526 -6.50 0.45 34.64
N SER A 527 -7.17 0.70 35.76
CA SER A 527 -8.12 1.81 35.93
C SER A 527 -7.45 3.14 36.33
N ASN A 528 -6.11 3.18 36.41
CA ASN A 528 -5.38 4.38 36.84
C ASN A 528 -5.28 5.40 35.69
N SER A 529 -5.91 6.56 35.85
CA SER A 529 -5.90 7.67 34.89
C SER A 529 -4.62 8.51 34.91
N THR A 530 -3.76 8.38 35.93
CA THR A 530 -2.61 9.28 36.21
C THR A 530 -1.78 9.68 34.97
N TYR A 531 -1.42 8.74 34.09
CA TYR A 531 -0.65 9.07 32.87
C TYR A 531 -1.49 9.81 31.81
N LEU A 532 -2.78 9.53 31.68
CA LEU A 532 -3.67 10.25 30.76
C LEU A 532 -3.97 11.67 31.27
N ASP A 533 -4.18 11.81 32.58
CA ASP A 533 -4.39 13.10 33.25
C ASP A 533 -3.13 13.97 33.11
N LEU A 534 -1.95 13.36 33.30
CA LEU A 534 -0.66 14.01 33.05
C LEU A 534 -0.52 14.42 31.58
N ALA A 535 -0.65 13.49 30.62
CA ALA A 535 -0.52 13.79 29.19
C ALA A 535 -1.46 14.92 28.73
N THR A 536 -2.70 14.95 29.24
CA THR A 536 -3.66 16.04 28.98
C THR A 536 -3.16 17.37 29.56
N THR A 537 -2.73 17.38 30.82
CA THR A 537 -2.16 18.58 31.49
C THR A 537 -0.89 19.08 30.78
N LEU A 538 -0.04 18.16 30.31
CA LEU A 538 1.16 18.47 29.54
C LEU A 538 0.79 19.13 28.20
N LEU A 539 -0.26 18.64 27.50
CA LEU A 539 -0.71 19.23 26.24
C LEU A 539 -1.38 20.60 26.43
N GLU A 540 -2.15 20.82 27.50
CA GLU A 540 -2.70 22.13 27.84
C GLU A 540 -1.59 23.18 28.09
N ASN A 541 -0.55 22.81 28.82
CA ASN A 541 0.61 23.66 29.08
C ASN A 541 1.47 23.86 27.82
N TRP A 542 1.62 22.82 26.98
CA TRP A 542 2.26 22.93 25.66
C TRP A 542 1.51 23.91 24.77
N THR A 543 0.18 23.81 24.72
CA THR A 543 -0.68 24.72 23.93
C THR A 543 -0.51 26.18 24.35
N GLN A 544 -0.39 26.45 25.65
CA GLN A 544 -0.13 27.80 26.17
C GLN A 544 1.30 28.30 25.91
N SER A 545 2.28 27.39 25.77
CA SER A 545 3.71 27.73 25.68
C SER A 545 4.23 27.78 24.24
N ALA A 546 3.76 26.86 23.40
CA ALA A 546 4.25 26.64 22.04
C ALA A 546 3.57 27.52 21.00
N LEU A 547 2.36 28.05 21.24
CA LEU A 547 1.66 28.84 20.24
C LEU A 547 2.11 30.31 20.18
N THR A 548 2.00 30.87 18.98
CA THR A 548 1.93 32.30 18.67
C THR A 548 0.63 32.57 17.91
N ASP A 549 0.33 33.84 17.60
CA ASP A 549 -0.83 34.20 16.78
C ASP A 549 -0.79 33.61 15.36
N SER A 550 0.38 33.26 14.83
CA SER A 550 0.55 32.73 13.46
C SER A 550 0.95 31.26 13.37
N HIS A 551 1.69 30.71 14.35
CA HIS A 551 2.35 29.39 14.22
C HIS A 551 2.73 28.74 15.55
N ILE A 552 3.13 27.47 15.50
CA ILE A 552 3.76 26.73 16.59
C ILE A 552 5.27 27.02 16.59
N LYS A 553 5.79 27.48 17.73
CA LYS A 553 7.20 27.76 17.95
C LYS A 553 8.05 26.48 17.90
N LEU A 554 9.32 26.60 17.54
CA LEU A 554 10.31 25.55 17.82
C LEU A 554 10.62 25.47 19.33
N ASN A 555 10.92 26.62 19.93
CA ASN A 555 11.33 26.75 21.33
C ASN A 555 10.34 27.65 22.09
N PHE A 556 9.82 27.21 23.24
CA PHE A 556 8.79 27.95 23.99
C PHE A 556 9.19 29.40 24.35
N ASN A 557 10.50 29.64 24.54
CA ASN A 557 11.09 30.91 24.91
C ASN A 557 11.29 31.90 23.74
N GLU A 558 11.18 31.45 22.49
CA GLU A 558 11.59 32.21 21.30
C GLU A 558 10.38 32.40 20.39
N SER A 559 9.78 33.60 20.40
CA SER A 559 8.53 33.93 19.70
C SER A 559 8.60 33.75 18.19
N ASP A 560 9.80 33.85 17.62
CA ASP A 560 10.03 33.90 16.17
C ASP A 560 10.69 32.60 15.66
N SER A 561 10.89 31.62 16.57
CA SER A 561 11.45 30.30 16.26
C SER A 561 10.38 29.39 15.67
N TRP A 562 10.70 28.57 14.67
CA TRP A 562 9.74 27.68 14.03
C TRP A 562 10.40 26.39 13.52
N GLY A 563 9.61 25.37 13.21
CA GLY A 563 10.12 24.14 12.59
C GLY A 563 9.04 23.23 12.02
N VAL A 564 9.49 22.14 11.39
CA VAL A 564 8.63 21.06 10.90
C VAL A 564 8.16 20.23 12.10
N ILE A 565 6.91 20.44 12.53
CA ILE A 565 6.34 19.82 13.73
C ILE A 565 5.74 18.45 13.40
N TYR A 566 6.59 17.52 12.95
CA TYR A 566 6.18 16.17 12.53
C TYR A 566 5.57 15.35 13.68
N ASN A 567 5.86 15.69 14.95
CA ASN A 567 5.28 15.03 16.13
C ASN A 567 3.81 15.40 16.42
N LEU A 568 3.11 16.07 15.48
CA LEU A 568 1.64 16.11 15.44
C LEU A 568 1.04 14.77 14.96
N PHE A 569 1.80 13.96 14.20
CA PHE A 569 1.33 12.74 13.56
C PHE A 569 0.70 11.68 14.48
N PRO A 570 1.18 11.44 15.73
CA PRO A 570 0.54 10.47 16.62
C PRO A 570 -0.93 10.80 16.98
N ASP A 571 -1.36 12.07 16.95
CA ASP A 571 -2.78 12.42 17.20
C ASP A 571 -3.72 11.81 16.13
N PHE A 572 -3.28 11.89 14.86
CA PHE A 572 -3.95 11.31 13.70
C PHE A 572 -3.91 9.78 13.77
N LEU A 573 -2.71 9.21 13.88
CA LEU A 573 -2.48 7.75 13.88
C LEU A 573 -3.27 7.03 14.97
N PHE A 574 -3.31 7.61 16.18
CA PHE A 574 -4.06 7.07 17.31
C PHE A 574 -5.55 7.42 17.29
N ASN A 575 -5.97 8.33 16.40
CA ASN A 575 -7.30 8.95 16.41
C ASN A 575 -7.63 9.55 17.79
N ALA A 576 -6.65 10.22 18.40
CA ALA A 576 -6.73 10.74 19.77
C ALA A 576 -7.50 12.07 19.86
N LYS A 577 -7.43 12.90 18.80
CA LYS A 577 -8.14 14.19 18.65
C LYS A 577 -7.91 15.16 19.82
N MET A 578 -6.72 15.10 20.41
CA MET A 578 -6.33 15.99 21.50
C MET A 578 -5.78 17.32 20.98
N ILE A 579 -5.29 17.37 19.73
CA ILE A 579 -4.88 18.62 19.07
C ILE A 579 -6.07 19.17 18.27
N THR A 580 -6.37 20.46 18.45
CA THR A 580 -7.54 21.07 17.82
C THR A 580 -7.30 21.38 16.35
N ASN A 581 -8.35 21.33 15.52
CA ASN A 581 -8.25 21.71 14.11
C ASN A 581 -7.81 23.17 13.91
N GLU A 582 -8.01 24.04 14.92
CA GLU A 582 -7.49 25.40 14.91
C GLU A 582 -5.95 25.43 14.94
N ILE A 583 -5.31 24.61 15.77
CA ILE A 583 -3.84 24.50 15.86
C ILE A 583 -3.28 23.92 14.56
N LEU A 584 -3.92 22.87 14.03
CA LEU A 584 -3.53 22.22 12.78
C LEU A 584 -3.66 23.18 11.58
N THR A 585 -4.80 23.90 11.47
CA THR A 585 -5.02 24.94 10.46
C THR A 585 -4.01 26.08 10.58
N ARG A 586 -3.71 26.53 11.80
CA ARG A 586 -2.73 27.60 12.07
C ARG A 586 -1.34 27.19 11.57
N GLN A 587 -0.89 25.98 11.89
CA GLN A 587 0.42 25.49 11.45
C GLN A 587 0.48 25.21 9.94
N ALA A 588 -0.56 24.65 9.34
CA ALA A 588 -0.64 24.44 7.90
C ALA A 588 -0.53 25.78 7.14
N ASN A 589 -1.30 26.79 7.55
CA ASN A 589 -1.25 28.13 6.97
C ASN A 589 0.14 28.78 7.15
N PHE A 590 0.85 28.51 8.26
CA PHE A 590 2.22 28.98 8.44
C PHE A 590 3.21 28.33 7.45
N TYR A 591 3.10 27.02 7.20
CA TYR A 591 3.94 26.34 6.20
C TYR A 591 3.74 26.92 4.80
N SER A 592 2.48 27.09 4.36
CA SER A 592 2.16 27.73 3.07
C SER A 592 2.58 29.21 3.02
N GLY A 593 2.63 29.87 4.18
CA GLY A 593 3.12 31.25 4.34
C GLY A 593 4.64 31.41 4.31
N GLN A 594 5.44 30.32 4.44
CA GLN A 594 6.88 30.38 4.20
C GLN A 594 7.10 30.56 2.70
N SER A 595 7.76 31.66 2.33
CA SER A 595 7.53 32.36 1.05
C SER A 595 8.02 31.62 -0.20
N GLY A 596 7.23 30.65 -0.67
CA GLY A 596 7.44 29.93 -1.93
C GLY A 596 8.48 28.81 -1.80
N LEU A 597 8.00 27.58 -1.59
CA LEU A 597 8.79 26.35 -1.45
C LEU A 597 9.74 26.15 -2.65
N GLN A 598 11.00 26.60 -2.51
CA GLN A 598 12.04 26.42 -3.53
C GLN A 598 13.41 26.18 -2.84
N PRO A 599 14.01 24.99 -2.97
CA PRO A 599 13.42 23.76 -3.52
C PRO A 599 12.38 23.12 -2.58
N ALA A 600 12.47 23.31 -1.24
CA ALA A 600 11.49 22.82 -0.27
C ALA A 600 11.54 23.55 1.08
N LEU A 601 10.64 23.21 2.00
CA LEU A 601 10.60 23.76 3.36
C LEU A 601 11.82 23.29 4.18
N GLY A 602 12.66 24.25 4.55
CA GLY A 602 13.75 24.06 5.51
C GLY A 602 13.24 23.58 6.88
N PHE A 603 14.05 22.80 7.59
CA PHE A 603 13.62 22.01 8.73
C PHE A 603 13.20 22.87 9.95
N GLN A 604 13.92 23.96 10.23
CA GLN A 604 13.66 24.84 11.36
C GLN A 604 14.37 26.19 11.24
N SER A 605 13.89 27.21 11.95
CA SER A 605 14.41 28.58 11.91
C SER A 605 15.92 28.70 12.16
N ALA A 606 16.49 27.83 13.01
CA ALA A 606 17.93 27.80 13.33
C ALA A 606 18.79 27.05 12.29
N GLN A 607 18.17 26.29 11.39
CA GLN A 607 18.80 25.50 10.32
C GLN A 607 17.97 25.63 9.04
N ALA A 608 17.50 26.84 8.73
CA ALA A 608 16.53 27.09 7.68
C ALA A 608 17.08 26.81 6.27
N ASN A 609 18.40 26.61 6.15
CA ASN A 609 19.08 26.18 4.93
C ASN A 609 19.15 24.66 4.75
N ILE A 610 18.64 23.82 5.67
CA ILE A 610 18.66 22.36 5.53
C ILE A 610 17.24 21.81 5.46
N ILE A 611 16.93 21.01 4.45
CA ILE A 611 15.66 20.27 4.29
C ILE A 611 15.84 18.86 4.82
N PHE A 612 14.87 18.38 5.62
CA PHE A 612 14.72 16.96 5.98
C PHE A 612 13.46 16.44 5.26
N PRO A 613 13.59 15.67 4.15
CA PRO A 613 12.45 15.33 3.29
C PRO A 613 11.44 14.40 3.98
N HIS A 614 11.93 13.41 4.71
CA HIS A 614 11.12 12.44 5.45
C HIS A 614 10.26 13.12 6.54
N TRP A 615 10.79 14.13 7.25
CA TRP A 615 10.00 14.93 8.21
C TRP A 615 9.00 15.86 7.54
N ASN A 616 9.31 16.42 6.36
CA ASN A 616 8.33 17.19 5.58
C ASN A 616 7.16 16.32 5.09
N LEU A 617 7.43 15.10 4.61
CA LEU A 617 6.39 14.15 4.21
C LEU A 617 5.55 13.68 5.41
N LEU A 618 6.17 13.44 6.57
CA LEU A 618 5.44 13.09 7.79
C LEU A 618 4.58 14.27 8.31
N ALA A 619 5.06 15.51 8.18
CA ALA A 619 4.28 16.70 8.47
C ALA A 619 3.12 16.92 7.48
N ALA A 620 3.29 16.58 6.20
CA ALA A 620 2.21 16.60 5.21
C ALA A 620 1.04 15.66 5.60
N ALA A 621 1.33 14.54 6.29
CA ALA A 621 0.30 13.66 6.85
C ALA A 621 -0.53 14.28 8.00
N THR A 622 -0.08 15.42 8.55
CA THR A 622 -0.72 16.13 9.67
C THR A 622 -1.53 17.36 9.23
N ILE A 623 -1.59 17.62 7.93
CA ILE A 623 -2.40 18.69 7.35
C ILE A 623 -3.89 18.27 7.37
N PRO A 624 -4.81 19.14 7.84
CA PRO A 624 -6.25 18.88 7.78
C PRO A 624 -6.75 18.61 6.36
N ASP A 625 -7.74 17.73 6.22
CA ASP A 625 -8.25 17.31 4.91
C ASP A 625 -8.96 18.45 4.14
N ASN A 626 -9.39 19.50 4.83
CA ASN A 626 -9.90 20.73 4.20
C ASN A 626 -8.79 21.69 3.69
N LEU A 627 -7.51 21.29 3.77
CA LEU A 627 -6.32 22.06 3.38
C LEU A 627 -5.35 21.23 2.48
N THR A 628 -5.87 20.30 1.69
CA THR A 628 -5.08 19.44 0.76
C THR A 628 -4.05 20.19 -0.06
N HIS A 629 -4.38 21.37 -0.58
CA HIS A 629 -3.43 22.21 -1.34
C HIS A 629 -2.10 22.50 -0.60
N ILE A 630 -2.09 22.54 0.75
CA ILE A 630 -0.88 22.73 1.56
C ILE A 630 -0.10 21.41 1.74
N ARG A 631 -0.80 20.28 1.90
CA ARG A 631 -0.23 18.92 1.86
C ARG A 631 0.47 18.69 0.52
N ASP A 632 -0.21 19.04 -0.57
CA ASP A 632 0.24 18.80 -1.94
C ASP A 632 1.40 19.74 -2.33
N GLN A 633 1.42 20.97 -1.81
CA GLN A 633 2.59 21.86 -1.85
C GLN A 633 3.82 21.25 -1.18
N LEU A 634 3.69 20.73 0.05
CA LEU A 634 4.80 20.07 0.77
C LEU A 634 5.32 18.85 -0.01
N ILE A 635 4.42 17.97 -0.45
CA ILE A 635 4.77 16.78 -1.26
C ILE A 635 5.46 17.19 -2.57
N GLY A 636 4.87 18.14 -3.32
CA GLY A 636 5.38 18.62 -4.59
C GLY A 636 6.80 19.18 -4.47
N SER A 637 7.12 19.91 -3.39
CA SER A 637 8.47 20.44 -3.17
C SER A 637 9.53 19.34 -2.94
N ILE A 638 9.15 18.24 -2.28
CA ILE A 638 10.04 17.07 -2.13
C ILE A 638 10.15 16.29 -3.44
N HIS A 639 9.09 16.26 -4.25
CA HIS A 639 9.07 15.64 -5.57
C HIS A 639 9.95 16.40 -6.57
N GLU A 640 9.81 17.72 -6.68
CA GLU A 640 10.66 18.58 -7.53
C GLU A 640 12.13 18.30 -7.28
N ARG A 641 12.56 18.26 -6.00
CA ARG A 641 13.94 17.95 -5.62
C ARG A 641 14.34 16.50 -5.93
N ALA A 642 13.44 15.53 -5.77
CA ALA A 642 13.71 14.11 -5.99
C ALA A 642 13.84 13.72 -7.48
N PHE A 643 13.25 14.50 -8.38
CA PHE A 643 13.13 14.17 -9.82
C PHE A 643 13.80 15.21 -10.76
N ASP A 644 14.60 16.15 -10.22
CA ASP A 644 15.35 17.16 -11.00
C ASP A 644 16.60 16.63 -11.73
N GLY A 645 17.13 15.48 -11.33
CA GLY A 645 18.29 14.84 -11.96
C GLY A 645 19.65 15.35 -11.54
N THR A 646 19.76 16.05 -10.40
CA THR A 646 21.01 16.67 -9.93
C THR A 646 21.63 16.00 -8.69
N GLN A 647 21.12 14.83 -8.28
CA GLN A 647 21.61 14.13 -7.08
C GLN A 647 22.68 13.09 -7.44
N GLU A 648 23.66 12.92 -6.55
CA GLU A 648 24.79 11.99 -6.75
C GLU A 648 24.54 10.60 -6.13
N PHE A 649 23.38 10.36 -5.49
CA PHE A 649 23.01 9.10 -4.85
C PHE A 649 21.48 8.92 -4.72
N SER A 650 21.04 7.76 -4.20
CA SER A 650 19.63 7.47 -3.88
C SER A 650 19.09 8.37 -2.75
N LEU A 651 17.77 8.62 -2.79
CA LEU A 651 17.08 9.72 -2.10
C LEU A 651 17.59 9.97 -0.66
N PRO A 652 18.38 11.03 -0.43
CA PRO A 652 19.10 11.20 0.83
C PRO A 652 18.30 11.88 1.94
N MET A 653 18.81 11.72 3.16
CA MET A 653 18.17 12.21 4.38
C MET A 653 18.12 13.74 4.47
N ARG A 654 19.05 14.48 3.83
CA ARG A 654 19.16 15.95 3.93
C ARG A 654 19.57 16.61 2.61
N TYR A 655 19.06 17.82 2.37
CA TYR A 655 19.52 18.73 1.30
C TYR A 655 19.85 20.11 1.85
N ASP A 656 20.78 20.83 1.22
CA ASP A 656 20.92 22.27 1.39
C ASP A 656 19.93 23.03 0.49
N VAL A 657 19.25 24.04 1.03
CA VAL A 657 18.20 24.83 0.36
C VAL A 657 18.76 25.73 -0.73
N ALA A 658 19.96 26.29 -0.54
CA ALA A 658 20.52 27.30 -1.45
C ALA A 658 21.17 26.69 -2.70
N SER A 659 21.74 25.50 -2.56
CA SER A 659 22.41 24.75 -3.63
C SER A 659 21.60 23.55 -4.15
N GLY A 660 20.57 23.10 -3.42
CA GLY A 660 19.86 21.84 -3.66
C GLY A 660 20.67 20.60 -3.26
N ASN A 661 22.00 20.65 -3.39
CA ASN A 661 22.94 19.56 -3.11
C ASN A 661 22.60 18.82 -1.81
N ALA A 662 22.78 17.50 -1.83
CA ALA A 662 22.63 16.69 -0.63
C ALA A 662 23.58 17.22 0.47
N ALA A 663 23.02 17.57 1.62
CA ALA A 663 23.82 18.01 2.76
C ALA A 663 24.44 16.75 3.36
N ALA A 664 25.77 16.63 3.26
CA ALA A 664 26.53 15.40 3.43
C ALA A 664 26.00 14.50 4.57
N GLY A 665 25.50 13.32 4.20
CA GLY A 665 24.97 12.33 5.13
C GLY A 665 23.82 11.49 4.60
N GLY A 666 24.09 10.20 4.38
CA GLY A 666 23.10 9.14 4.19
C GLY A 666 22.29 9.12 2.89
N SER A 667 22.73 8.29 1.94
CA SER A 667 21.89 7.71 0.87
C SER A 667 21.02 6.57 1.44
N ALA A 668 20.10 6.01 0.66
CA ALA A 668 19.41 4.73 0.94
C ALA A 668 18.76 4.49 2.34
N SER A 669 18.59 5.50 3.21
CA SER A 669 18.07 5.26 4.56
C SER A 669 16.58 4.89 4.57
N ALA A 670 16.22 3.93 5.42
CA ALA A 670 14.86 3.47 5.64
C ALA A 670 13.97 4.46 6.44
N ILE A 671 14.52 5.58 6.93
CA ILE A 671 13.75 6.66 7.57
C ILE A 671 12.60 7.16 6.69
N PHE A 672 12.73 6.99 5.37
CA PHE A 672 11.72 7.32 4.35
C PHE A 672 10.45 6.47 4.39
N GLY A 673 10.34 5.45 5.26
CA GLY A 673 9.04 4.91 5.64
C GLY A 673 8.09 5.97 6.24
N ALA A 674 8.61 7.12 6.66
CA ALA A 674 7.86 8.31 7.04
C ALA A 674 6.94 8.83 5.92
N ALA A 675 7.30 8.61 4.65
CA ALA A 675 6.49 8.96 3.50
C ALA A 675 5.09 8.32 3.56
N TYR A 676 4.99 7.11 4.10
CA TYR A 676 3.73 6.36 4.24
C TYR A 676 2.78 6.95 5.30
N GLY A 677 3.14 8.03 6.01
CA GLY A 677 2.31 8.64 7.05
C GLY A 677 0.85 8.92 6.61
N LEU A 678 0.64 9.39 5.38
CA LEU A 678 -0.69 9.63 4.84
C LEU A 678 -1.53 8.36 4.69
N LEU A 679 -0.93 7.24 4.29
CA LEU A 679 -1.63 5.94 4.18
C LEU A 679 -1.77 5.25 5.55
N ALA A 680 -0.82 5.48 6.45
CA ALA A 680 -0.76 4.83 7.76
C ALA A 680 -1.78 5.37 8.77
N ARG A 681 -2.24 6.62 8.60
CA ARG A 681 -3.26 7.23 9.47
C ARG A 681 -4.64 6.56 9.30
N ASP A 682 -4.94 6.10 8.08
CA ASP A 682 -6.25 5.55 7.69
C ASP A 682 -6.42 4.05 8.03
N ILE A 683 -5.34 3.39 8.48
CA ILE A 683 -5.39 2.00 8.98
C ILE A 683 -6.33 1.93 10.19
N GLN A 684 -7.28 1.00 10.19
CA GLN A 684 -8.23 0.83 11.29
C GLN A 684 -7.53 0.47 12.63
N ASN A 685 -8.07 0.99 13.73
CA ASN A 685 -7.62 0.63 15.07
C ASN A 685 -8.28 -0.68 15.52
N VAL A 686 -7.46 -1.68 15.87
CA VAL A 686 -7.87 -3.00 16.35
C VAL A 686 -7.84 -3.03 17.88
N LYS A 687 -8.67 -3.89 18.49
CA LYS A 687 -8.65 -4.08 19.94
C LYS A 687 -7.41 -4.90 20.35
N ILE A 688 -6.53 -4.28 21.13
CA ILE A 688 -5.37 -4.94 21.76
C ILE A 688 -5.83 -6.18 22.56
N THR A 689 -5.14 -7.30 22.32
CA THR A 689 -5.28 -8.57 23.03
C THR A 689 -3.96 -8.89 23.73
N LEU A 690 -4.01 -9.48 24.93
CA LEU A 690 -2.85 -9.82 25.75
C LEU A 690 -2.87 -11.31 26.06
N ASP A 691 -1.71 -11.96 25.95
CA ASP A 691 -1.60 -13.43 26.06
C ASP A 691 -1.74 -13.93 27.51
N VAL A 692 -1.49 -13.07 28.49
CA VAL A 692 -1.50 -13.38 29.93
C VAL A 692 -2.15 -12.27 30.76
N SER A 693 -2.71 -12.64 31.91
CA SER A 693 -3.12 -11.67 32.93
C SER A 693 -1.89 -11.01 33.56
N LEU A 694 -1.65 -9.74 33.22
CA LEU A 694 -0.48 -9.00 33.70
C LEU A 694 -0.58 -8.67 35.19
N PRO A 695 0.55 -8.56 35.90
CA PRO A 695 0.55 -8.23 37.33
C PRO A 695 -0.08 -6.85 37.55
N PRO A 696 -0.91 -6.67 38.60
CA PRO A 696 -1.44 -5.35 38.95
C PRO A 696 -0.28 -4.39 39.23
N SER A 697 -0.36 -3.17 38.69
CA SER A 697 0.75 -2.20 38.62
C SER A 697 1.53 -2.09 39.93
N SER A 698 2.74 -2.66 39.94
CA SER A 698 3.47 -2.94 41.17
C SER A 698 4.09 -1.67 41.73
N ARG A 699 3.35 -1.03 42.64
CA ARG A 699 3.56 0.34 43.17
C ARG A 699 3.12 1.39 42.15
N GLY A 700 1.93 1.97 42.34
CA GLY A 700 1.70 3.33 41.85
C GLY A 700 2.76 4.25 42.45
N SER A 701 3.54 4.94 41.62
CA SER A 701 4.68 5.71 42.09
C SER A 701 4.21 6.86 42.98
N LYS A 702 4.79 6.97 44.19
CA LYS A 702 4.31 7.91 45.23
C LYS A 702 4.50 9.39 44.87
N ASN A 703 5.08 9.68 43.72
CA ASN A 703 5.61 10.98 43.33
C ASN A 703 4.84 11.65 42.18
N ILE A 704 4.21 10.90 41.25
CA ILE A 704 3.49 11.51 40.12
C ILE A 704 2.20 12.20 40.58
N GLY A 705 1.46 11.64 41.54
CA GLY A 705 0.28 12.30 42.12
C GLY A 705 0.57 13.71 42.66
N PRO A 706 1.62 13.89 43.49
CA PRO A 706 2.13 15.21 43.88
C PRO A 706 2.54 16.12 42.71
N ILE A 707 3.14 15.60 41.63
CA ILE A 707 3.51 16.40 40.44
C ILE A 707 2.25 16.93 39.73
N VAL A 708 1.29 16.05 39.43
CA VAL A 708 0.01 16.45 38.81
C VAL A 708 -0.74 17.46 39.70
N GLY A 709 -0.82 17.19 41.01
CA GLY A 709 -1.44 18.11 41.97
C GLY A 709 -0.73 19.47 42.07
N GLY A 710 0.60 19.50 41.94
CA GLY A 710 1.39 20.73 41.91
C GLY A 710 1.16 21.57 40.66
N VAL A 711 1.14 20.95 39.48
CA VAL A 711 0.89 21.64 38.20
C VAL A 711 -0.54 22.18 38.14
N VAL A 712 -1.55 21.34 38.45
CA VAL A 712 -2.96 21.74 38.47
C VAL A 712 -3.22 22.83 39.51
N GLY A 713 -2.60 22.72 40.70
CA GLY A 713 -2.68 23.75 41.74
C GLY A 713 -2.06 25.09 41.33
N GLY A 714 -0.94 25.06 40.60
CA GLY A 714 -0.30 26.25 40.04
C GLY A 714 -1.18 26.99 39.03
N ILE A 715 -1.81 26.25 38.11
CA ILE A 715 -2.73 26.80 37.10
C ILE A 715 -3.95 27.44 37.78
N PHE A 716 -4.56 26.76 38.77
CA PHE A 716 -5.68 27.31 39.54
C PHE A 716 -5.30 28.59 40.31
N GLY A 717 -4.09 28.62 40.89
CA GLY A 717 -3.55 29.81 41.55
C GLY A 717 -3.36 30.99 40.60
N ALA A 718 -2.77 30.76 39.43
CA ALA A 718 -2.59 31.78 38.40
C ALA A 718 -3.94 32.32 37.88
N GLY A 719 -4.91 31.43 37.64
CA GLY A 719 -6.28 31.82 37.25
C GLY A 719 -6.99 32.69 38.29
N LEU A 720 -6.84 32.37 39.58
CA LEU A 720 -7.38 33.20 40.67
C LEU A 720 -6.73 34.58 40.75
N VAL A 721 -5.42 34.70 40.51
CA VAL A 721 -4.72 35.99 40.44
C VAL A 721 -5.18 36.80 39.24
N ALA A 722 -5.29 36.20 38.06
CA ALA A 722 -5.78 36.86 36.84
C ALA A 722 -7.23 37.35 36.99
N PHE A 723 -8.11 36.53 37.56
CA PHE A 723 -9.50 36.90 37.85
C PHE A 723 -9.59 38.03 38.89
N SER A 724 -8.76 38.00 39.92
CA SER A 724 -8.66 39.08 40.92
C SER A 724 -8.18 40.40 40.30
N PHE A 725 -7.19 40.34 39.40
CA PHE A 725 -6.73 41.50 38.65
C PHE A 725 -7.80 42.05 37.71
N PHE A 726 -8.55 41.18 37.01
CA PHE A 726 -9.69 41.58 36.18
C PHE A 726 -10.79 42.29 37.00
N LEU A 727 -11.15 41.77 38.18
CA LEU A 727 -12.10 42.42 39.07
C LEU A 727 -11.61 43.78 39.60
N TRP A 728 -10.33 43.89 39.95
CA TRP A 728 -9.69 45.15 40.34
C TRP A 728 -9.69 46.17 39.19
N TYR A 729 -9.31 45.74 37.99
CA TYR A 729 -9.29 46.57 36.78
C TYR A 729 -10.70 47.05 36.40
N ARG A 730 -11.70 46.16 36.49
CA ARG A 730 -13.13 46.49 36.28
C ARG A 730 -13.63 47.51 37.30
N ARG A 731 -13.31 47.36 38.60
CA ARG A 731 -13.60 48.37 39.62
C ARG A 731 -12.91 49.71 39.32
N ARG A 732 -11.63 49.68 38.92
CA ARG A 732 -10.86 50.90 38.58
C ARG A 732 -11.44 51.65 37.37
N ARG A 733 -11.89 50.95 36.33
CA ARG A 733 -12.60 51.57 35.19
C ARG A 733 -13.93 52.24 35.60
N LEU A 734 -14.67 51.67 36.56
CA LEU A 734 -15.94 52.25 37.03
C LEU A 734 -15.70 53.54 37.82
N VAL A 735 -14.78 53.55 38.78
CA VAL A 735 -14.41 54.75 39.55
C VAL A 735 -13.86 55.88 38.65
N LEU A 736 -13.15 55.53 37.58
CA LEU A 736 -12.70 56.51 36.58
C LEU A 736 -13.85 57.08 35.74
N ARG A 737 -14.90 56.28 35.43
CA ARG A 737 -16.10 56.77 34.75
C ARG A 737 -16.93 57.72 35.63
N GLU A 738 -17.09 57.43 36.91
CA GLU A 738 -17.79 58.33 37.85
C GLU A 738 -17.07 59.69 37.97
N LYS A 739 -15.74 59.68 38.09
CA LYS A 739 -14.93 60.92 38.12
C LYS A 739 -14.99 61.70 36.80
N ALA A 740 -15.07 61.04 35.65
CA ALA A 740 -15.25 61.70 34.37
C ALA A 740 -16.65 62.33 34.21
N PHE A 741 -17.69 61.70 34.77
CA PHE A 741 -19.07 62.20 34.68
C PHE A 741 -19.31 63.46 35.53
N ALA A 742 -18.64 63.58 36.68
CA ALA A 742 -18.77 64.71 37.59
C ALA A 742 -18.15 66.05 37.07
N ALA A 743 -17.32 66.01 36.02
CA ALA A 743 -16.53 67.17 35.57
C ALA A 743 -17.25 68.10 34.57
N ASN A 744 -18.34 67.65 33.94
CA ASN A 744 -18.84 68.24 32.68
C ASN A 744 -20.18 69.01 32.79
N HIS A 745 -20.46 69.65 33.93
CA HIS A 745 -21.67 70.46 34.13
C HIS A 745 -21.36 71.92 34.55
N ASN A 746 -20.92 72.72 33.58
CA ASN A 746 -21.18 74.17 33.56
C ASN A 746 -20.83 74.79 32.18
N LEU A 747 -21.85 75.19 31.42
CA LEU A 747 -21.85 76.35 30.51
C LEU A 747 -23.27 76.59 29.95
N LYS A 748 -23.58 77.83 29.57
CA LYS A 748 -24.91 78.27 29.10
C LYS A 748 -24.89 78.71 27.61
N PRO A 749 -26.04 78.79 26.92
CA PRO A 749 -26.10 78.69 25.46
C PRO A 749 -26.10 80.03 24.70
N HIS A 750 -25.72 79.98 23.41
CA HIS A 750 -26.06 80.97 22.37
C HIS A 750 -26.38 80.24 21.03
N PRO A 751 -27.04 80.90 20.04
CA PRO A 751 -27.97 80.19 19.13
C PRO A 751 -27.55 80.03 17.64
N PHE A 752 -28.16 79.01 17.00
CA PHE A 752 -28.81 78.96 15.64
C PHE A 752 -28.44 80.02 14.57
N VAL A 753 -28.31 79.78 13.25
CA VAL A 753 -28.31 78.61 12.29
C VAL A 753 -28.02 79.20 10.85
N PRO A 754 -28.07 78.57 9.63
CA PRO A 754 -28.48 77.24 9.12
C PRO A 754 -27.24 76.38 8.70
N ALA A 755 -27.16 75.46 7.71
CA ALA A 755 -28.06 74.98 6.65
C ALA A 755 -27.80 73.50 6.23
N THR A 756 -28.88 72.80 5.85
CA THR A 756 -28.96 71.63 4.91
C THR A 756 -27.81 70.61 4.88
N GLY A 757 -27.93 69.35 5.32
CA GLY A 757 -29.11 68.48 5.35
C GLY A 757 -28.96 67.34 4.31
N ASN A 758 -28.70 66.11 4.77
CA ASN A 758 -29.66 64.98 4.63
C ASN A 758 -29.09 63.66 5.17
N ALA A 759 -29.96 62.79 5.71
CA ALA A 759 -29.57 61.48 6.26
C ALA A 759 -30.74 60.49 6.31
N GLN A 760 -30.48 59.24 5.90
CA GLN A 760 -31.18 57.97 6.24
C GLN A 760 -32.72 57.85 6.03
N VAL A 761 -33.22 56.62 6.14
CA VAL A 761 -34.20 56.19 7.18
C VAL A 761 -34.33 54.66 7.18
N ALA A 762 -34.69 54.08 8.34
CA ALA A 762 -35.04 52.66 8.53
C ALA A 762 -36.23 52.54 9.51
N SER A 763 -36.90 51.39 9.62
CA SER A 763 -38.10 51.19 10.46
C SER A 763 -38.17 49.82 11.19
N ARG A 764 -39.02 49.75 12.23
CA ARG A 764 -39.25 48.67 13.24
C ARG A 764 -40.79 48.33 13.29
N PRO A 765 -41.44 47.60 14.27
CA PRO A 765 -41.05 46.75 15.44
C PRO A 765 -41.70 45.32 15.40
N GLY A 766 -41.88 44.47 16.44
CA GLY A 766 -41.41 44.35 17.84
C GLY A 766 -42.49 43.94 18.90
N VAL A 767 -42.06 43.59 20.14
CA VAL A 767 -42.82 43.40 21.43
C VAL A 767 -43.22 41.94 21.87
N TYR A 768 -43.39 41.74 23.20
CA TYR A 768 -43.49 40.53 24.09
C TYR A 768 -44.95 40.25 24.60
N PRO A 769 -45.31 39.44 25.67
CA PRO A 769 -44.63 38.44 26.57
C PRO A 769 -45.43 37.10 26.89
N GLY A 770 -44.94 36.19 27.77
CA GLY A 770 -45.78 35.15 28.46
C GLY A 770 -45.05 33.97 29.16
N LYS A 771 -45.58 33.41 30.29
CA LYS A 771 -45.03 32.31 31.18
C LYS A 771 -46.18 31.70 32.08
N ALA A 772 -46.13 30.62 32.90
CA ALA A 772 -45.19 29.51 33.24
C ALA A 772 -45.85 28.41 34.17
N LYS A 773 -45.29 27.17 34.21
CA LYS A 773 -45.46 26.04 35.21
C LYS A 773 -46.86 25.37 35.31
N GLY A 774 -47.05 24.10 35.76
CA GLY A 774 -46.15 22.98 36.14
C GLY A 774 -46.71 22.08 37.27
N SER A 775 -46.40 20.76 37.33
CA SER A 775 -46.70 19.85 38.49
C SER A 775 -45.86 18.53 38.49
N ILE A 776 -45.96 17.70 39.54
CA ILE A 776 -45.07 16.55 39.86
C ILE A 776 -45.90 15.28 40.26
N ALA A 777 -45.29 14.09 40.16
CA ALA A 777 -45.94 12.76 40.22
C ALA A 777 -45.95 12.04 41.59
N ALA A 778 -46.76 10.98 41.67
CA ALA A 778 -46.62 9.76 42.49
C ALA A 778 -47.42 8.65 41.80
N ASP A 779 -46.84 7.50 41.44
CA ASP A 779 -46.56 6.39 42.35
C ASP A 779 -45.18 5.72 42.10
N GLY A 780 -44.84 4.67 42.86
CA GLY A 780 -43.46 4.17 42.93
C GLY A 780 -43.29 2.66 42.93
N ARG A 781 -42.60 2.15 41.90
CA ARG A 781 -41.79 0.91 41.89
C ARG A 781 -40.76 0.96 40.75
N LEU A 782 -39.57 0.40 40.97
CA LEU A 782 -38.49 0.37 39.98
C LEU A 782 -38.67 -0.82 39.01
N ALA A 783 -38.52 -0.58 37.71
CA ALA A 783 -37.99 -1.55 36.74
C ALA A 783 -37.54 -0.89 35.42
N LEU A 784 -36.23 -0.91 35.14
CA LEU A 784 -35.68 -1.11 33.79
C LEU A 784 -35.32 -2.62 33.73
N PRO A 785 -35.44 -3.36 32.60
CA PRO A 785 -34.82 -3.04 31.29
C PRO A 785 -35.75 -3.53 30.13
N PRO A 786 -35.32 -4.07 28.95
CA PRO A 786 -34.01 -4.08 28.28
C PRO A 786 -34.01 -3.75 26.76
N THR A 787 -33.06 -2.91 26.32
CA THR A 787 -32.63 -2.83 24.91
C THR A 787 -31.15 -3.20 24.79
N THR A 788 -30.83 -4.49 24.95
CA THR A 788 -29.45 -5.00 24.85
C THR A 788 -29.38 -6.44 24.35
N ARG A 789 -29.89 -6.70 23.13
CA ARG A 789 -29.67 -7.96 22.39
C ARG A 789 -30.04 -7.81 20.91
N LEU A 790 -29.05 -7.50 20.07
CA LEU A 790 -29.00 -7.87 18.64
C LEU A 790 -27.60 -7.54 18.04
N LEU A 791 -26.54 -8.05 18.67
CA LEU A 791 -25.18 -8.11 18.12
C LEU A 791 -24.33 -9.13 18.91
N ARG A 792 -24.75 -10.40 18.83
CA ARG A 792 -24.04 -11.63 19.25
C ARG A 792 -24.72 -12.79 18.52
N TYR A 793 -23.96 -13.86 18.26
CA TYR A 793 -24.16 -14.78 17.12
C TYR A 793 -23.95 -14.00 15.80
N GLN A 794 -22.96 -14.31 14.96
CA GLN A 794 -22.23 -15.57 14.81
C GLN A 794 -20.78 -15.53 15.34
N LEU A 795 -20.56 -16.14 16.51
CA LEU A 795 -19.28 -16.79 16.86
C LEU A 795 -19.62 -17.86 17.90
N LEU A 796 -19.75 -19.11 17.46
CA LEU A 796 -20.01 -20.27 18.30
C LEU A 796 -18.96 -21.34 18.05
N SER A 797 -18.23 -21.71 19.10
CA SER A 797 -17.34 -22.86 19.06
C SER A 797 -18.13 -24.18 19.06
N ALA A 798 -17.49 -25.26 18.62
CA ALA A 798 -18.11 -26.59 18.55
C ALA A 798 -18.66 -27.11 19.90
N LYS A 799 -18.17 -26.60 21.04
CA LYS A 799 -18.57 -27.01 22.40
C LYS A 799 -19.94 -26.51 22.88
N GLN A 800 -20.74 -25.83 22.05
CA GLN A 800 -22.08 -25.38 22.44
C GLN A 800 -23.24 -26.03 21.66
N ARG A 801 -22.97 -26.99 20.76
CA ARG A 801 -24.02 -27.76 20.06
C ARG A 801 -24.61 -28.90 20.91
N GLU A 802 -23.95 -29.28 22.00
CA GLU A 802 -24.31 -30.41 22.87
C GLU A 802 -25.37 -30.06 23.95
N ALA A 803 -25.80 -28.80 24.03
CA ALA A 803 -26.67 -28.29 25.10
C ALA A 803 -28.18 -28.20 24.75
N LEU A 804 -28.57 -28.53 23.52
CA LEU A 804 -29.98 -28.52 23.07
C LEU A 804 -30.52 -29.96 23.00
N GLY A 805 -30.79 -30.53 24.17
CA GLY A 805 -31.18 -31.93 24.31
C GLY A 805 -32.58 -32.27 23.80
N TYR A 806 -32.67 -32.74 22.56
CA TYR A 806 -33.60 -33.83 22.24
C TYR A 806 -32.89 -35.17 22.50
N ARG A 807 -33.46 -36.00 23.36
CA ARG A 807 -32.91 -37.33 23.65
C ARG A 807 -33.32 -38.33 22.59
N PHE A 808 -32.35 -39.09 22.10
CA PHE A 808 -32.50 -40.54 21.96
C PHE A 808 -31.39 -41.19 22.79
N ASP A 809 -31.72 -42.24 23.54
CA ASP A 809 -30.92 -42.67 24.68
C ASP A 809 -29.72 -43.57 24.30
N ASN A 810 -28.74 -43.61 25.22
CA ASN A 810 -27.49 -44.37 25.06
C ASN A 810 -27.71 -45.88 24.90
N MET A 811 -26.97 -46.50 23.97
CA MET A 811 -26.29 -47.78 24.22
C MET A 811 -24.84 -47.67 23.75
N GLY A 812 -23.89 -47.96 24.65
CA GLY A 812 -22.45 -47.82 24.41
C GLY A 812 -21.79 -49.11 23.89
N PRO A 813 -20.48 -49.07 23.59
CA PRO A 813 -19.73 -50.23 23.10
C PRO A 813 -19.48 -51.27 24.20
N GLY A 814 -20.42 -52.21 24.38
CA GLY A 814 -20.21 -53.46 25.10
C GLY A 814 -19.55 -54.50 24.18
N GLY A 815 -18.52 -55.21 24.67
CA GLY A 815 -17.73 -56.13 23.86
C GLY A 815 -18.16 -57.60 23.92
N SER A 816 -17.72 -58.34 22.88
CA SER A 816 -17.57 -59.80 22.80
C SER A 816 -18.77 -60.70 22.43
N THR A 817 -18.39 -61.88 21.90
CA THR A 817 -19.16 -63.13 21.67
C THR A 817 -20.10 -63.28 20.45
N THR A 818 -19.53 -63.97 19.45
CA THR A 818 -20.05 -65.18 18.74
C THR A 818 -21.14 -65.15 17.65
N SER A 819 -20.76 -65.79 16.54
CA SER A 819 -21.49 -66.77 15.69
C SER A 819 -22.52 -66.33 14.63
N ASP A 820 -22.23 -66.83 13.42
CA ASP A 820 -23.11 -67.43 12.41
C ASP A 820 -23.93 -66.58 11.40
N GLN A 821 -23.36 -66.52 10.20
CA GLN A 821 -23.96 -66.72 8.86
C GLN A 821 -25.47 -66.52 8.66
N THR A 822 -25.82 -65.70 7.65
CA THR A 822 -26.46 -66.22 6.42
C THR A 822 -26.37 -65.20 5.27
N ASN A 823 -26.39 -65.70 4.03
CA ASN A 823 -26.47 -64.86 2.81
C ASN A 823 -27.93 -64.72 2.35
N ALA A 824 -28.37 -63.52 1.98
CA ALA A 824 -29.35 -63.34 0.89
C ALA A 824 -29.34 -61.91 0.33
N SER A 825 -29.45 -61.85 -0.98
CA SER A 825 -29.44 -60.72 -1.91
C SER A 825 -30.56 -59.66 -1.78
N ASP A 826 -30.26 -58.52 -2.39
CA ASP A 826 -31.16 -57.57 -3.07
C ASP A 826 -31.84 -56.47 -2.23
N GLY A 827 -31.86 -55.25 -2.77
CA GLY A 827 -32.25 -54.01 -2.07
C GLY A 827 -31.64 -52.76 -2.72
N SER A 828 -32.44 -52.04 -3.51
CA SER A 828 -32.04 -50.92 -4.38
C SER A 828 -31.33 -49.75 -3.70
N ASP A 829 -30.21 -49.30 -4.29
CA ASP A 829 -29.48 -48.09 -3.90
C ASP A 829 -30.22 -46.82 -4.37
N VAL A 830 -30.56 -45.92 -3.42
CA VAL A 830 -31.24 -44.63 -3.69
C VAL A 830 -30.82 -43.57 -2.68
N GLY A 831 -30.75 -43.91 -1.38
CA GLY A 831 -30.38 -42.95 -0.33
C GLY A 831 -28.88 -42.59 -0.32
N THR A 832 -28.01 -43.52 -0.72
CA THR A 832 -26.56 -43.38 -0.58
C THR A 832 -25.98 -42.39 -1.58
N ASP A 833 -26.46 -42.41 -2.83
CA ASP A 833 -25.99 -41.52 -3.90
C ASP A 833 -26.59 -40.12 -3.81
N ALA A 834 -27.81 -39.96 -3.32
CA ALA A 834 -28.38 -38.64 -3.02
C ALA A 834 -27.51 -37.87 -2.01
N ILE A 835 -27.13 -38.52 -0.90
CA ILE A 835 -26.24 -37.94 0.12
C ILE A 835 -24.82 -37.72 -0.44
N ARG A 836 -24.32 -38.62 -1.31
CA ARG A 836 -23.01 -38.44 -1.97
C ARG A 836 -23.01 -37.24 -2.92
N ALA A 837 -24.08 -37.02 -3.67
CA ALA A 837 -24.27 -35.88 -4.55
C ALA A 837 -24.44 -34.57 -3.75
N GLU A 838 -25.21 -34.57 -2.67
CA GLU A 838 -25.40 -33.41 -1.80
C GLU A 838 -24.10 -33.02 -1.07
N VAL A 839 -23.31 -34.01 -0.60
CA VAL A 839 -21.97 -33.76 -0.03
C VAL A 839 -20.96 -33.31 -1.10
N ALA A 840 -21.08 -33.78 -2.35
CA ALA A 840 -20.25 -33.27 -3.46
C ALA A 840 -20.63 -31.83 -3.84
N LEU A 841 -21.92 -31.49 -3.84
CA LEU A 841 -22.43 -30.15 -4.07
C LEU A 841 -21.96 -29.19 -2.95
N LEU A 842 -22.10 -29.59 -1.69
CA LEU A 842 -21.63 -28.82 -0.53
C LEU A 842 -20.10 -28.69 -0.50
N ARG A 843 -19.34 -29.65 -1.02
CA ARG A 843 -17.89 -29.48 -1.23
C ARG A 843 -17.59 -28.49 -2.34
N ARG A 844 -18.25 -28.58 -3.51
CA ARG A 844 -18.11 -27.57 -4.58
C ARG A 844 -18.48 -26.17 -4.11
N GLU A 845 -19.58 -25.99 -3.36
CA GLU A 845 -19.93 -24.68 -2.79
C GLU A 845 -18.91 -24.23 -1.72
N LEU A 846 -18.33 -25.12 -0.92
CA LEU A 846 -17.29 -24.77 0.07
C LEU A 846 -15.92 -24.47 -0.58
N GLU A 847 -15.59 -25.09 -1.71
CA GLU A 847 -14.40 -24.83 -2.52
C GLU A 847 -14.57 -23.52 -3.31
N TYR A 848 -15.77 -23.25 -3.84
CA TYR A 848 -16.14 -21.97 -4.45
C TYR A 848 -16.10 -20.81 -3.44
N VAL A 849 -16.64 -21.00 -2.23
CA VAL A 849 -16.54 -20.02 -1.12
C VAL A 849 -15.10 -19.87 -0.60
N ARG A 850 -14.23 -20.88 -0.77
CA ARG A 850 -12.78 -20.71 -0.52
C ARG A 850 -12.10 -19.87 -1.59
N HIS A 851 -12.39 -20.11 -2.87
CA HIS A 851 -11.87 -19.27 -3.95
C HIS A 851 -12.40 -17.84 -3.93
N MET A 852 -13.57 -17.58 -3.32
CA MET A 852 -14.01 -16.21 -3.03
C MET A 852 -13.09 -15.41 -2.08
N ALA A 853 -12.09 -16.03 -1.44
CA ALA A 853 -11.03 -15.33 -0.72
C ALA A 853 -9.90 -14.80 -1.61
N ASP A 854 -9.80 -15.28 -2.87
CA ASP A 854 -8.72 -14.96 -3.80
C ASP A 854 -9.07 -13.81 -4.79
N PHE A 855 -10.30 -13.28 -4.74
CA PHE A 855 -10.82 -12.23 -5.61
C PHE A 855 -11.15 -10.93 -4.85
N PRO A 856 -11.27 -9.77 -5.53
CA PRO A 856 -11.82 -8.55 -4.91
C PRO A 856 -13.24 -8.82 -4.38
N PRO A 857 -13.50 -8.59 -3.07
CA PRO A 857 -14.78 -8.98 -2.45
C PRO A 857 -15.99 -8.30 -3.08
N GLU A 858 -15.81 -7.12 -3.68
CA GLU A 858 -16.81 -6.36 -4.43
C GLU A 858 -17.42 -7.20 -5.57
N LEU A 859 -16.57 -7.85 -6.39
CA LEU A 859 -17.03 -8.57 -7.58
C LEU A 859 -17.59 -9.96 -7.24
N ALA A 860 -17.13 -10.59 -6.16
CA ALA A 860 -17.75 -11.80 -5.63
C ALA A 860 -19.16 -11.52 -5.08
N VAL A 861 -19.34 -10.44 -4.32
CA VAL A 861 -20.67 -9.96 -3.87
C VAL A 861 -21.57 -9.62 -5.06
N GLN A 862 -21.04 -8.92 -6.06
CA GLN A 862 -21.80 -8.55 -7.27
C GLN A 862 -22.22 -9.78 -8.10
N HIS A 863 -21.36 -10.78 -8.28
CA HIS A 863 -21.74 -12.04 -8.92
C HIS A 863 -22.86 -12.74 -8.14
N ASN A 864 -22.77 -12.81 -6.81
CA ASN A 864 -23.79 -13.44 -5.97
C ASN A 864 -25.15 -12.70 -6.03
N LEU A 865 -25.16 -11.36 -6.10
CA LEU A 865 -26.38 -10.56 -6.28
C LEU A 865 -27.04 -10.82 -7.64
N VAL A 866 -26.27 -10.84 -8.73
CA VAL A 866 -26.75 -11.19 -10.07
C VAL A 866 -27.30 -12.62 -10.08
N LEU A 867 -26.57 -13.58 -9.51
CA LEU A 867 -26.92 -14.99 -9.49
C LEU A 867 -28.20 -15.25 -8.68
N ASN A 868 -28.33 -14.69 -7.48
CA ASN A 868 -29.57 -14.84 -6.69
C ASN A 868 -30.75 -14.12 -7.34
N GLY A 869 -30.56 -12.87 -7.80
CA GLY A 869 -31.59 -12.10 -8.51
C GLY A 869 -32.04 -12.74 -9.84
N SER A 870 -31.20 -13.58 -10.45
CA SER A 870 -31.54 -14.38 -11.63
C SER A 870 -32.19 -15.75 -11.33
N GLY A 871 -32.36 -16.11 -10.05
CA GLY A 871 -32.94 -17.40 -9.63
C GLY A 871 -31.91 -18.54 -9.53
N ARG A 872 -30.65 -18.22 -9.22
CA ARG A 872 -29.46 -19.10 -9.18
C ARG A 872 -29.19 -19.84 -10.49
N LYS A 873 -29.51 -19.22 -11.63
CA LYS A 873 -29.26 -19.75 -12.98
C LYS A 873 -28.15 -18.94 -13.67
N LEU A 874 -27.10 -19.62 -14.14
CA LEU A 874 -25.97 -18.99 -14.86
C LEU A 874 -26.25 -18.82 -16.37
N ILE A 875 -26.87 -19.83 -16.99
CA ILE A 875 -27.23 -19.82 -18.42
C ILE A 875 -28.75 -19.68 -18.55
N HIS A 876 -29.21 -18.55 -19.06
CA HIS A 876 -30.62 -18.24 -19.28
C HIS A 876 -31.11 -18.66 -20.68
N ALA A 877 -30.24 -18.53 -21.70
CA ALA A 877 -30.55 -18.90 -23.07
C ALA A 877 -31.10 -20.34 -23.21
N PRO A 878 -32.10 -20.58 -24.09
CA PRO A 878 -32.69 -21.90 -24.30
C PRO A 878 -31.80 -22.78 -25.20
N ILE A 879 -30.59 -23.08 -24.73
CA ILE A 879 -29.59 -23.94 -25.38
C ILE A 879 -29.38 -25.21 -24.56
N SER A 880 -29.17 -26.36 -25.22
CA SER A 880 -28.84 -27.61 -24.51
C SER A 880 -27.36 -27.59 -24.10
N LEU A 881 -27.07 -27.70 -22.81
CA LEU A 881 -25.71 -27.62 -22.28
C LEU A 881 -24.77 -28.69 -22.85
N GLU A 882 -25.28 -29.90 -23.13
CA GLU A 882 -24.55 -30.99 -23.79
C GLU A 882 -24.09 -30.64 -25.22
N SER A 883 -24.71 -29.64 -25.86
CA SER A 883 -24.38 -29.21 -27.22
C SER A 883 -23.43 -28.02 -27.29
N VAL A 884 -23.16 -27.35 -26.16
CA VAL A 884 -22.25 -26.20 -26.08
C VAL A 884 -20.80 -26.70 -26.11
N LYS A 885 -20.01 -26.19 -27.06
CA LYS A 885 -18.59 -26.53 -27.23
C LYS A 885 -17.67 -25.32 -27.14
N SER A 886 -18.21 -24.11 -27.20
CA SER A 886 -17.47 -22.86 -27.21
C SER A 886 -18.28 -21.72 -26.60
N VAL A 887 -17.72 -21.06 -25.58
CA VAL A 887 -18.35 -19.93 -24.86
C VAL A 887 -17.44 -18.70 -24.88
N LEU A 888 -18.03 -17.50 -24.93
CA LEU A 888 -17.35 -16.22 -24.72
C LEU A 888 -18.05 -15.43 -23.60
N GLU A 889 -17.32 -14.91 -22.60
CA GLU A 889 -17.80 -13.82 -21.73
C GLU A 889 -17.09 -12.51 -22.12
N THR A 890 -17.85 -11.45 -22.38
CA THR A 890 -17.34 -10.10 -22.68
C THR A 890 -17.48 -9.21 -21.45
N ALA A 891 -16.42 -8.45 -21.14
CA ALA A 891 -16.23 -7.76 -19.86
C ALA A 891 -16.32 -8.71 -18.66
N THR A 892 -15.54 -9.79 -18.73
CA THR A 892 -15.52 -10.87 -17.72
C THR A 892 -15.00 -10.43 -16.35
N GLY A 893 -14.26 -9.31 -16.27
CA GLY A 893 -13.67 -8.79 -15.04
C GLY A 893 -12.83 -9.85 -14.32
N SER A 894 -13.34 -10.35 -13.19
CA SER A 894 -12.69 -11.39 -12.37
C SER A 894 -12.81 -12.82 -12.90
N GLY A 895 -13.47 -13.08 -14.03
CA GLY A 895 -13.62 -14.44 -14.58
C GLY A 895 -14.63 -15.35 -13.86
N ILE A 896 -15.12 -14.94 -12.70
CA ILE A 896 -15.97 -15.75 -11.80
C ILE A 896 -17.25 -16.33 -12.44
N TRP A 897 -17.80 -15.73 -13.50
CA TRP A 897 -18.94 -16.32 -14.23
C TRP A 897 -18.49 -17.37 -15.25
N VAL A 898 -17.47 -17.08 -16.07
CA VAL A 898 -16.98 -18.05 -17.07
C VAL A 898 -16.37 -19.30 -16.38
N GLU A 899 -15.71 -19.15 -15.23
CA GLU A 899 -15.26 -20.28 -14.41
C GLU A 899 -16.43 -21.09 -13.82
N ALA A 900 -17.47 -20.42 -13.30
CA ALA A 900 -18.65 -21.11 -12.78
C ALA A 900 -19.44 -21.85 -13.88
N VAL A 901 -19.44 -21.33 -15.11
CA VAL A 901 -20.02 -22.00 -16.28
C VAL A 901 -19.15 -23.15 -16.79
N ALA A 902 -17.81 -23.04 -16.71
CA ALA A 902 -16.92 -24.15 -17.04
C ALA A 902 -17.24 -25.43 -16.22
N GLN A 903 -17.68 -25.27 -14.97
CA GLN A 903 -18.10 -26.38 -14.09
C GLN A 903 -19.48 -27.00 -14.42
N LEU A 904 -20.24 -26.40 -15.34
CA LEU A 904 -21.57 -26.85 -15.80
C LEU A 904 -21.57 -27.48 -17.20
N LEU A 905 -20.48 -27.33 -17.95
CA LEU A 905 -20.34 -27.83 -19.32
C LEU A 905 -19.46 -29.08 -19.36
N PRO A 906 -19.50 -29.88 -20.44
CA PRO A 906 -18.53 -30.96 -20.63
C PRO A 906 -17.10 -30.42 -20.71
N ASP A 907 -16.11 -31.13 -20.15
CA ASP A 907 -14.70 -30.72 -20.11
C ASP A 907 -14.09 -30.43 -21.50
N THR A 908 -14.73 -30.92 -22.57
CA THR A 908 -14.37 -30.68 -23.97
C THR A 908 -14.84 -29.33 -24.52
N ALA A 909 -15.59 -28.53 -23.77
CA ALA A 909 -16.03 -27.20 -24.18
C ALA A 909 -14.95 -26.15 -23.87
N GLU A 910 -14.54 -25.37 -24.86
CA GLU A 910 -13.61 -24.24 -24.67
C GLU A 910 -14.37 -22.99 -24.22
N LEU A 911 -13.87 -22.27 -23.23
CA LEU A 911 -14.43 -21.00 -22.80
C LEU A 911 -13.38 -19.90 -22.91
N VAL A 912 -13.82 -18.70 -23.30
CA VAL A 912 -12.97 -17.52 -23.41
C VAL A 912 -13.57 -16.39 -22.58
N GLY A 913 -12.82 -15.84 -21.63
CA GLY A 913 -13.14 -14.58 -20.96
C GLY A 913 -12.36 -13.45 -21.60
N ILE A 914 -13.01 -12.31 -21.90
CA ILE A 914 -12.32 -11.10 -22.35
C ILE A 914 -12.70 -9.88 -21.52
N ASP A 915 -11.73 -8.98 -21.35
CA ASP A 915 -11.92 -7.67 -20.72
C ASP A 915 -10.91 -6.66 -21.31
N ILE A 916 -11.19 -5.36 -21.18
CA ILE A 916 -10.28 -4.30 -21.64
C ILE A 916 -9.01 -4.20 -20.78
N THR A 917 -9.05 -4.73 -19.55
CA THR A 917 -7.89 -4.88 -18.65
C THR A 917 -7.68 -6.33 -18.24
N SER A 918 -6.43 -6.77 -18.15
CA SER A 918 -6.04 -8.09 -17.62
C SER A 918 -5.90 -8.13 -16.10
N ASN A 919 -5.98 -6.98 -15.41
CA ASN A 919 -5.67 -6.81 -13.98
C ASN A 919 -6.49 -7.67 -13.00
N LEU A 920 -7.59 -8.25 -13.45
CA LEU A 920 -8.54 -9.00 -12.63
C LEU A 920 -8.65 -10.49 -13.00
N PHE A 921 -7.96 -10.94 -14.07
CA PHE A 921 -8.06 -12.32 -14.52
C PHE A 921 -7.55 -13.29 -13.44
N PRO A 922 -8.19 -14.47 -13.27
CA PRO A 922 -7.76 -15.46 -12.29
C PRO A 922 -6.35 -15.97 -12.61
N PRO A 923 -5.45 -16.09 -11.61
CA PRO A 923 -4.04 -16.41 -11.85
C PRO A 923 -3.80 -17.86 -12.29
N THR A 924 -4.76 -18.76 -12.03
CA THR A 924 -4.72 -20.18 -12.41
C THR A 924 -6.09 -20.59 -12.95
N PRO A 925 -6.44 -20.24 -14.20
CA PRO A 925 -7.75 -20.58 -14.77
C PRO A 925 -7.90 -22.10 -14.99
N PRO A 926 -9.14 -22.63 -15.01
CA PRO A 926 -9.40 -24.01 -15.43
C PRO A 926 -8.84 -24.30 -16.83
N SER A 927 -8.36 -25.53 -17.08
CA SER A 927 -7.63 -25.88 -18.31
C SER A 927 -8.43 -25.72 -19.62
N ASN A 928 -9.76 -25.59 -19.53
CA ASN A 928 -10.64 -25.31 -20.66
C ASN A 928 -11.08 -23.83 -20.78
N VAL A 929 -10.63 -22.96 -19.88
CA VAL A 929 -10.91 -21.51 -19.87
C VAL A 929 -9.66 -20.73 -20.28
N LYS A 930 -9.81 -19.70 -21.13
CA LYS A 930 -8.72 -18.84 -21.61
C LYS A 930 -9.09 -17.37 -21.43
N PHE A 931 -8.23 -16.57 -20.82
CA PHE A 931 -8.46 -15.14 -20.62
C PHE A 931 -7.62 -14.29 -21.59
N LEU A 932 -8.23 -13.26 -22.19
CA LEU A 932 -7.58 -12.41 -23.21
C LEU A 932 -7.97 -10.94 -23.05
N GLN A 933 -6.99 -10.05 -23.04
CA GLN A 933 -7.25 -8.60 -22.96
C GLN A 933 -7.73 -8.06 -24.32
N ARG A 934 -9.02 -7.72 -24.44
CA ARG A 934 -9.70 -7.23 -25.66
C ARG A 934 -10.90 -6.34 -25.33
N SER A 935 -11.14 -5.34 -26.18
CA SER A 935 -12.41 -4.59 -26.16
C SER A 935 -13.54 -5.40 -26.81
N VAL A 936 -14.75 -5.28 -26.28
CA VAL A 936 -15.96 -5.86 -26.89
C VAL A 936 -16.33 -5.22 -28.25
N LEU A 937 -15.76 -4.06 -28.56
CA LEU A 937 -16.02 -3.31 -29.79
C LEU A 937 -15.09 -3.68 -30.97
N ASP A 938 -14.08 -4.53 -30.75
CA ASP A 938 -13.15 -5.02 -31.77
C ASP A 938 -12.73 -6.46 -31.43
N LEU A 939 -13.62 -7.42 -31.72
CA LEU A 939 -13.33 -8.83 -31.50
C LEU A 939 -12.51 -9.39 -32.68
N PRO A 940 -11.63 -10.40 -32.47
CA PRO A 940 -10.85 -10.97 -33.56
C PRO A 940 -11.69 -11.43 -34.76
N LYS A 941 -11.22 -11.14 -35.98
CA LYS A 941 -11.99 -11.35 -37.23
C LYS A 941 -12.16 -12.83 -37.58
N ASP A 942 -11.19 -13.65 -37.18
CA ASP A 942 -11.20 -15.12 -37.21
C ASP A 942 -12.23 -15.75 -36.26
N TRP A 943 -12.76 -15.02 -35.27
CA TRP A 943 -13.80 -15.54 -34.37
C TRP A 943 -15.20 -15.52 -34.99
N THR A 944 -15.35 -15.10 -36.25
CA THR A 944 -16.65 -15.13 -36.95
C THR A 944 -17.21 -16.55 -37.00
N ASN A 945 -18.44 -16.77 -36.51
CA ASN A 945 -19.06 -18.09 -36.35
C ASN A 945 -18.30 -19.08 -35.43
N LYS A 946 -17.63 -18.60 -34.37
CA LYS A 946 -16.82 -19.43 -33.46
C LYS A 946 -17.58 -19.97 -32.24
N PHE A 947 -18.44 -19.18 -31.61
CA PHE A 947 -19.03 -19.51 -30.30
C PHE A 947 -20.47 -20.04 -30.38
N ASP A 948 -20.86 -20.96 -29.49
CA ASP A 948 -22.24 -21.44 -29.33
C ASP A 948 -23.04 -20.54 -28.38
N LEU A 949 -22.37 -19.98 -27.37
CA LEU A 949 -22.92 -19.08 -26.36
C LEU A 949 -22.02 -17.86 -26.15
N VAL A 950 -22.61 -16.67 -26.02
CA VAL A 950 -21.92 -15.45 -25.55
C VAL A 950 -22.65 -14.86 -24.34
N HIS A 951 -21.91 -14.39 -23.32
CA HIS A 951 -22.45 -13.65 -22.19
C HIS A 951 -21.81 -12.27 -22.06
N GLN A 952 -22.60 -11.31 -21.59
CA GLN A 952 -22.16 -9.97 -21.19
C GLN A 952 -22.98 -9.51 -19.97
N ARG A 953 -22.39 -8.69 -19.09
CA ARG A 953 -23.11 -8.09 -17.96
C ARG A 953 -22.49 -6.77 -17.50
N LEU A 954 -23.34 -5.88 -16.95
CA LEU A 954 -22.95 -4.69 -16.16
C LEU A 954 -21.96 -3.71 -16.84
N LEU A 955 -22.12 -3.47 -18.14
CA LEU A 955 -21.40 -2.49 -18.95
C LEU A 955 -22.11 -1.13 -19.11
N LEU A 956 -23.24 -0.89 -18.42
CA LEU A 956 -24.05 0.34 -18.48
C LEU A 956 -23.26 1.67 -18.51
N VAL A 957 -22.17 1.79 -17.75
CA VAL A 957 -21.31 2.99 -17.71
C VAL A 957 -20.02 2.88 -18.54
N GLY A 958 -19.78 1.72 -19.16
CA GLY A 958 -18.62 1.39 -19.97
C GLY A 958 -18.85 1.48 -21.49
N LEU A 959 -20.10 1.47 -21.95
CA LEU A 959 -20.47 1.62 -23.37
C LEU A 959 -21.38 2.81 -23.62
N ARG A 960 -21.06 3.63 -24.63
CA ARG A 960 -21.90 4.74 -25.10
C ARG A 960 -23.07 4.22 -25.95
N LYS A 961 -24.09 5.06 -26.20
CA LYS A 961 -25.29 4.65 -26.93
C LYS A 961 -24.98 4.04 -28.31
N GLU A 962 -24.07 4.66 -29.06
CA GLU A 962 -23.63 4.20 -30.39
C GLU A 962 -22.87 2.86 -30.34
N GLU A 963 -22.23 2.57 -29.22
CA GLU A 963 -21.34 1.42 -29.04
C GLU A 963 -22.11 0.15 -28.69
N TRP A 964 -23.29 0.26 -28.05
CA TRP A 964 -24.17 -0.89 -27.78
C TRP A 964 -24.55 -1.66 -29.05
N LEU A 965 -25.04 -0.97 -30.09
CA LEU A 965 -25.36 -1.59 -31.37
C LEU A 965 -24.11 -2.17 -32.07
N THR A 966 -22.92 -1.64 -31.78
CA THR A 966 -21.65 -2.16 -32.31
C THR A 966 -21.24 -3.44 -31.57
N ALA A 967 -21.32 -3.46 -30.24
CA ALA A 967 -21.10 -4.64 -29.41
C ALA A 967 -22.07 -5.79 -29.79
N PHE A 968 -23.37 -5.51 -29.96
CA PHE A 968 -24.34 -6.53 -30.39
C PHE A 968 -24.03 -7.09 -31.78
N LYS A 969 -23.53 -6.27 -32.73
CA LYS A 969 -23.10 -6.74 -34.06
C LYS A 969 -21.85 -7.61 -33.98
N GLU A 970 -20.90 -7.29 -33.12
CA GLU A 970 -19.72 -8.12 -32.88
C GLU A 970 -20.07 -9.45 -32.20
N ILE A 971 -20.96 -9.43 -31.18
CA ILE A 971 -21.50 -10.63 -30.54
C ILE A 971 -22.24 -11.51 -31.57
N LEU A 972 -23.09 -10.91 -32.42
CA LEU A 972 -23.77 -11.62 -33.50
C LEU A 972 -22.76 -12.20 -34.50
N ARG A 973 -21.70 -11.46 -34.87
CA ARG A 973 -20.66 -11.94 -35.78
C ARG A 973 -19.95 -13.17 -35.23
N VAL A 974 -19.53 -13.15 -33.97
CA VAL A 974 -18.75 -14.25 -33.38
C VAL A 974 -19.56 -15.47 -32.99
N LEU A 975 -20.88 -15.34 -32.82
CA LEU A 975 -21.78 -16.49 -32.68
C LEU A 975 -21.88 -17.33 -33.95
N LYS A 976 -21.98 -18.65 -33.79
CA LYS A 976 -22.37 -19.61 -34.82
C LYS A 976 -23.84 -19.38 -35.25
N PRO A 977 -24.23 -19.74 -36.48
CA PRO A 977 -25.64 -19.79 -36.87
C PRO A 977 -26.43 -20.69 -35.91
N GLY A 978 -27.56 -20.21 -35.41
CA GLY A 978 -28.34 -20.87 -34.35
C GLY A 978 -27.78 -20.77 -32.92
N GLY A 979 -26.60 -20.18 -32.71
CA GLY A 979 -26.02 -19.90 -31.38
C GLY A 979 -26.73 -18.74 -30.66
N TRP A 980 -26.50 -18.59 -29.36
CA TRP A 980 -27.24 -17.67 -28.49
C TRP A 980 -26.34 -16.66 -27.75
N PHE A 981 -26.82 -15.44 -27.54
CA PHE A 981 -26.25 -14.54 -26.53
C PHE A 981 -27.17 -14.42 -25.29
N GLN A 982 -26.60 -13.99 -24.17
CA GLN A 982 -27.33 -13.53 -22.99
C GLN A 982 -26.68 -12.29 -22.35
N LEU A 983 -27.47 -11.23 -22.13
CA LEU A 983 -27.07 -9.98 -21.47
C LEU A 983 -27.79 -9.85 -20.12
N TYR A 984 -27.07 -9.48 -19.06
CA TYR A 984 -27.67 -9.05 -17.79
C TYR A 984 -27.30 -7.60 -17.46
N GLU A 985 -28.30 -6.71 -17.34
CA GLU A 985 -28.07 -5.27 -17.11
C GLU A 985 -29.00 -4.62 -16.09
N ILE A 986 -28.59 -3.47 -15.55
CA ILE A 986 -29.36 -2.65 -14.60
C ILE A 986 -30.25 -1.64 -15.36
N ASP A 987 -31.48 -1.39 -14.90
CA ASP A 987 -32.49 -0.62 -15.66
C ASP A 987 -33.11 0.61 -14.94
N ASP A 988 -33.61 0.44 -13.70
CA ASP A 988 -33.97 1.49 -12.71
C ASP A 988 -34.27 0.78 -11.36
N TRP A 989 -34.56 1.50 -10.28
CA TRP A 989 -35.23 0.91 -9.11
C TRP A 989 -36.71 0.54 -9.42
N GLU A 990 -37.23 -0.45 -8.71
CA GLU A 990 -38.67 -0.75 -8.71
C GLU A 990 -39.50 0.38 -8.07
N GLU A 991 -38.98 1.02 -7.01
CA GLU A 991 -39.51 2.26 -6.42
C GLU A 991 -38.38 3.19 -5.92
N CYS A 992 -38.54 4.51 -6.10
CA CYS A 992 -37.63 5.54 -5.55
C CYS A 992 -38.33 6.43 -4.51
N GLY A 993 -37.72 6.59 -3.34
CA GLY A 993 -38.00 7.72 -2.44
C GLY A 993 -37.39 9.05 -2.95
N PRO A 994 -37.75 10.20 -2.35
CA PRO A 994 -37.29 11.52 -2.81
C PRO A 994 -35.76 11.70 -2.85
N VAL A 995 -34.99 10.99 -2.03
CA VAL A 995 -33.51 11.07 -2.08
C VAL A 995 -32.95 10.16 -3.16
N GLN A 996 -33.47 8.93 -3.28
CA GLN A 996 -33.15 8.02 -4.39
C GLN A 996 -33.42 8.66 -5.75
N ASN A 997 -34.48 9.47 -5.88
CA ASN A 997 -34.74 10.21 -7.13
C ASN A 997 -33.57 11.16 -7.48
N LYS A 998 -33.07 11.98 -6.54
CA LYS A 998 -31.87 12.82 -6.77
C LYS A 998 -30.68 11.98 -7.26
N LEU A 999 -30.45 10.81 -6.66
CA LEU A 999 -29.34 9.93 -7.02
C LEU A 999 -29.55 9.25 -8.37
N ARG A 1000 -30.78 8.87 -8.73
CA ARG A 1000 -31.12 8.39 -10.08
C ARG A 1000 -30.89 9.47 -11.12
N ASP A 1001 -31.29 10.70 -10.83
CA ASP A 1001 -31.11 11.84 -11.74
C ASP A 1001 -29.60 12.11 -11.94
N LEU A 1002 -28.79 11.97 -10.87
CA LEU A 1002 -27.32 12.06 -10.93
C LEU A 1002 -26.68 10.92 -11.76
N VAL A 1003 -27.15 9.68 -11.62
CA VAL A 1003 -26.72 8.54 -12.46
C VAL A 1003 -27.13 8.76 -13.91
N THR A 1004 -28.33 9.29 -14.16
CA THR A 1004 -28.84 9.62 -15.49
C THR A 1004 -27.93 10.66 -16.16
N LEU A 1005 -27.67 11.78 -15.50
CA LEU A 1005 -26.78 12.83 -16.03
C LEU A 1005 -25.33 12.35 -16.21
N LEU A 1006 -24.85 11.43 -15.36
CA LEU A 1006 -23.53 10.82 -15.56
C LEU A 1006 -23.48 9.98 -16.84
N ILE A 1007 -24.51 9.18 -17.09
CA ILE A 1007 -24.65 8.37 -18.31
C ILE A 1007 -24.84 9.26 -19.55
N GLU A 1008 -25.68 10.29 -19.47
CA GLU A 1008 -25.88 11.27 -20.54
C GLU A 1008 -24.60 12.06 -20.86
N SER A 1009 -23.83 12.49 -19.84
CA SER A 1009 -22.55 13.20 -20.03
C SER A 1009 -21.49 12.39 -20.79
N ARG A 1010 -21.65 11.06 -20.86
CA ARG A 1010 -20.80 10.13 -21.62
C ARG A 1010 -21.35 9.81 -23.02
N GLY A 1011 -22.53 10.31 -23.39
CA GLY A 1011 -23.22 9.97 -24.65
C GLY A 1011 -24.22 8.81 -24.54
N GLY A 1012 -24.69 8.48 -23.32
CA GLY A 1012 -25.65 7.40 -23.06
C GLY A 1012 -27.13 7.81 -23.12
N HIS A 1013 -27.50 8.87 -23.86
CA HIS A 1013 -28.86 9.44 -23.84
C HIS A 1013 -29.99 8.40 -24.04
N GLY A 1014 -30.72 8.09 -22.98
CA GLY A 1014 -31.82 7.13 -23.00
C GLY A 1014 -31.41 5.65 -23.00
N ILE A 1015 -30.24 5.29 -22.47
CA ILE A 1015 -29.94 3.91 -22.01
C ILE A 1015 -30.22 3.72 -20.52
N TRP A 1016 -30.52 4.80 -19.78
CA TRP A 1016 -30.97 4.80 -18.39
C TRP A 1016 -31.83 6.05 -18.13
N PRO A 1017 -32.85 5.97 -17.25
CA PRO A 1017 -33.49 4.73 -16.80
C PRO A 1017 -34.28 4.06 -17.95
N CYS A 1018 -34.76 2.84 -17.75
CA CYS A 1018 -35.59 2.09 -18.71
C CYS A 1018 -34.88 1.69 -20.03
N GLY A 1019 -33.57 1.42 -19.98
CA GLY A 1019 -32.74 1.04 -21.13
C GLY A 1019 -33.15 -0.24 -21.84
N ALA A 1020 -33.88 -1.15 -21.18
CA ALA A 1020 -34.26 -2.46 -21.73
C ALA A 1020 -34.96 -2.40 -23.10
N ALA A 1021 -35.81 -1.39 -23.34
CA ALA A 1021 -36.51 -1.22 -24.60
C ALA A 1021 -35.59 -0.75 -25.75
N GLN A 1022 -34.54 0.03 -25.42
CA GLN A 1022 -33.51 0.45 -26.37
C GLN A 1022 -32.59 -0.73 -26.71
N TRP A 1023 -32.11 -1.48 -25.71
CA TRP A 1023 -31.29 -2.68 -25.96
C TRP A 1023 -32.03 -3.78 -26.72
N GLN A 1024 -33.33 -4.00 -26.47
CA GLN A 1024 -34.11 -4.97 -27.24
C GLN A 1024 -34.12 -4.56 -28.73
N LYS A 1025 -34.35 -3.28 -29.01
CA LYS A 1025 -34.30 -2.76 -30.37
C LYS A 1025 -32.91 -2.83 -30.98
N ASP A 1026 -31.84 -2.54 -30.24
CA ASP A 1026 -30.47 -2.63 -30.76
C ASP A 1026 -30.04 -4.08 -31.03
N VAL A 1027 -30.61 -5.06 -30.32
CA VAL A 1027 -30.47 -6.49 -30.57
C VAL A 1027 -31.25 -6.92 -31.82
N GLU A 1028 -32.48 -6.45 -31.99
CA GLU A 1028 -33.27 -6.68 -33.22
C GLU A 1028 -32.62 -6.02 -34.45
N ASP A 1029 -32.17 -4.76 -34.34
CA ASP A 1029 -31.46 -3.99 -35.38
C ASP A 1029 -30.02 -4.52 -35.65
N ALA A 1030 -29.42 -5.27 -34.73
CA ALA A 1030 -28.18 -6.00 -34.99
C ALA A 1030 -28.43 -7.23 -35.89
N GLY A 1031 -29.61 -7.85 -35.80
CA GLY A 1031 -30.01 -9.01 -36.60
C GLY A 1031 -30.24 -10.30 -35.80
N PHE A 1032 -30.51 -10.22 -34.50
CA PHE A 1032 -30.91 -11.40 -33.70
C PHE A 1032 -32.37 -11.79 -33.93
N GLN A 1033 -32.66 -13.08 -33.85
CA GLN A 1033 -34.02 -13.65 -33.84
C GLN A 1033 -34.34 -14.28 -32.47
N ASN A 1034 -35.60 -14.67 -32.27
CA ASN A 1034 -36.06 -15.36 -31.05
C ASN A 1034 -35.68 -14.62 -29.74
N VAL A 1035 -35.71 -13.28 -29.77
CA VAL A 1035 -35.33 -12.42 -28.66
C VAL A 1035 -36.32 -12.62 -27.50
N GLN A 1036 -35.77 -12.84 -26.31
CA GLN A 1036 -36.51 -13.05 -25.06
C GLN A 1036 -36.03 -12.03 -24.03
N VAL A 1037 -36.97 -11.28 -23.45
CA VAL A 1037 -36.68 -10.27 -22.42
C VAL A 1037 -37.37 -10.72 -21.13
N SER A 1038 -36.63 -10.72 -20.04
CA SER A 1038 -37.09 -11.14 -18.72
C SER A 1038 -36.58 -10.19 -17.64
N TRP A 1039 -37.41 -9.95 -16.63
CA TRP A 1039 -37.15 -8.96 -15.58
C TRP A 1039 -36.76 -9.64 -14.27
N HIS A 1040 -35.67 -9.17 -13.70
CA HIS A 1040 -35.00 -9.69 -12.51
C HIS A 1040 -34.65 -8.54 -11.56
N GLY A 1041 -34.04 -8.86 -10.43
CA GLY A 1041 -33.50 -7.85 -9.53
C GLY A 1041 -33.19 -8.38 -8.14
N TRP A 1042 -32.30 -7.68 -7.44
CA TRP A 1042 -31.97 -7.91 -6.03
C TRP A 1042 -32.58 -6.81 -5.13
N PRO A 1043 -32.89 -7.11 -3.86
CA PRO A 1043 -33.26 -6.09 -2.89
C PRO A 1043 -32.14 -5.09 -2.63
N THR A 1044 -32.51 -3.86 -2.27
CA THR A 1044 -31.58 -2.79 -1.86
C THR A 1044 -32.13 -2.09 -0.63
N GLY A 1045 -31.49 -2.29 0.52
CA GLY A 1045 -31.93 -1.81 1.83
C GLY A 1045 -31.90 -2.93 2.86
N SER A 1046 -31.38 -2.65 4.06
CA SER A 1046 -31.20 -3.67 5.12
C SER A 1046 -32.55 -4.19 5.66
N SER A 1047 -33.66 -3.52 5.36
CA SER A 1047 -35.02 -3.95 5.64
C SER A 1047 -35.41 -5.26 4.94
N ALA A 1048 -34.73 -5.61 3.85
CA ALA A 1048 -34.87 -6.87 3.12
C ALA A 1048 -33.83 -7.94 3.52
N GLY A 1049 -33.19 -7.78 4.69
CA GLY A 1049 -32.21 -8.74 5.22
C GLY A 1049 -30.82 -8.62 4.60
N GLU A 1050 -30.05 -9.72 4.69
CA GLU A 1050 -28.63 -9.76 4.31
C GLU A 1050 -28.39 -9.45 2.83
N GLU A 1051 -29.18 -10.03 1.92
CA GLU A 1051 -29.12 -9.73 0.50
C GLU A 1051 -29.43 -8.25 0.21
N GLY A 1052 -30.41 -7.67 0.92
CA GLY A 1052 -30.75 -6.25 0.80
C GLY A 1052 -29.65 -5.31 1.30
N ALA A 1053 -28.96 -5.70 2.38
CA ALA A 1053 -27.79 -4.98 2.88
C ALA A 1053 -26.61 -5.07 1.90
N LEU A 1054 -26.36 -6.23 1.28
CA LEU A 1054 -25.34 -6.41 0.25
C LEU A 1054 -25.68 -5.62 -1.03
N GLY A 1055 -26.93 -5.64 -1.48
CA GLY A 1055 -27.39 -4.85 -2.63
C GLY A 1055 -27.25 -3.34 -2.40
N LYS A 1056 -27.56 -2.86 -1.19
CA LYS A 1056 -27.30 -1.48 -0.74
C LYS A 1056 -25.80 -1.16 -0.78
N TRP A 1057 -24.96 -2.01 -0.20
CA TRP A 1057 -23.51 -1.82 -0.13
C TRP A 1057 -22.85 -1.79 -1.51
N ASN A 1058 -23.15 -2.75 -2.39
CA ASN A 1058 -22.64 -2.79 -3.78
C ASN A 1058 -23.01 -1.51 -4.56
N PHE A 1059 -24.26 -1.05 -4.46
CA PHE A 1059 -24.68 0.16 -5.19
C PHE A 1059 -24.05 1.45 -4.62
N LEU A 1060 -23.95 1.59 -3.30
CA LEU A 1060 -23.25 2.73 -2.69
C LEU A 1060 -21.74 2.68 -2.94
N GLY A 1061 -21.13 1.50 -3.07
CA GLY A 1061 -19.73 1.31 -3.48
C GLY A 1061 -19.49 1.80 -4.90
N PHE A 1062 -20.34 1.39 -5.85
CA PHE A 1062 -20.35 1.91 -7.22
C PHE A 1062 -20.44 3.44 -7.25
N MET A 1063 -21.37 4.04 -6.50
CA MET A 1063 -21.50 5.50 -6.47
C MET A 1063 -20.26 6.20 -5.89
N ARG A 1064 -19.62 5.66 -4.84
CA ARG A 1064 -18.35 6.20 -4.32
C ARG A 1064 -17.26 6.18 -5.42
N GLY A 1065 -17.19 5.11 -6.22
CA GLY A 1065 -16.30 5.04 -7.39
C GLY A 1065 -16.61 6.11 -8.47
N CYS A 1066 -17.87 6.53 -8.60
CA CYS A 1066 -18.28 7.61 -9.49
C CYS A 1066 -18.07 9.04 -8.95
N LYS A 1067 -17.67 9.22 -7.68
CA LYS A 1067 -17.51 10.54 -7.03
C LYS A 1067 -16.60 11.48 -7.83
N ALA A 1068 -15.37 11.04 -8.12
CA ALA A 1068 -14.38 11.86 -8.84
C ALA A 1068 -14.81 12.30 -10.25
N PRO A 1069 -15.31 11.44 -11.15
CA PRO A 1069 -15.81 11.89 -12.46
C PRO A 1069 -17.07 12.75 -12.37
N ILE A 1070 -17.95 12.56 -11.37
CA ILE A 1070 -19.11 13.42 -11.14
C ILE A 1070 -18.66 14.83 -10.74
N LEU A 1071 -17.78 14.97 -9.75
CA LEU A 1071 -17.29 16.27 -9.30
C LEU A 1071 -16.48 16.99 -10.40
N LYS A 1072 -15.68 16.25 -11.17
CA LYS A 1072 -14.97 16.78 -12.35
C LYS A 1072 -15.91 17.29 -13.46
N ALA A 1073 -17.13 16.76 -13.54
CA ALA A 1073 -18.20 17.27 -14.42
C ALA A 1073 -19.02 18.42 -13.77
N GLY A 1074 -18.46 19.13 -12.79
CA GLY A 1074 -19.15 20.19 -12.07
C GLY A 1074 -20.30 19.70 -11.20
N GLY A 1075 -20.22 18.45 -10.72
CA GLY A 1075 -21.27 17.77 -9.95
C GLY A 1075 -22.60 17.61 -10.71
N LEU A 1076 -22.57 17.76 -12.03
CA LEU A 1076 -23.69 17.63 -12.96
C LEU A 1076 -24.90 18.55 -12.62
N GLY A 1077 -24.69 19.60 -11.82
CA GLY A 1077 -25.74 20.51 -11.37
C GLY A 1077 -26.70 19.94 -10.31
N ILE A 1078 -26.38 18.78 -9.74
CA ILE A 1078 -27.15 18.14 -8.64
C ILE A 1078 -26.39 18.20 -7.31
N VAL A 1079 -25.06 18.19 -7.36
CA VAL A 1079 -24.17 18.46 -6.22
C VAL A 1079 -23.16 19.54 -6.60
N ASN A 1080 -22.68 20.31 -5.63
CA ASN A 1080 -21.78 21.46 -5.85
C ASN A 1080 -20.43 21.30 -5.15
N SER A 1081 -20.31 20.34 -4.21
CA SER A 1081 -19.09 20.03 -3.48
C SER A 1081 -18.95 18.53 -3.19
N GLU A 1082 -17.80 18.13 -2.66
CA GLU A 1082 -17.55 16.74 -2.28
C GLU A 1082 -18.40 16.31 -1.07
N GLU A 1083 -18.61 17.23 -0.14
CA GLU A 1083 -19.45 17.06 1.05
C GLU A 1083 -20.92 16.87 0.69
N GLU A 1084 -21.46 17.65 -0.26
CA GLU A 1084 -22.86 17.52 -0.71
C GLU A 1084 -23.11 16.16 -1.38
N PHE A 1085 -22.09 15.57 -2.01
CA PHE A 1085 -22.15 14.21 -2.56
C PHE A 1085 -22.14 13.13 -1.46
N ASP A 1086 -21.28 13.25 -0.44
CA ASP A 1086 -21.26 12.29 0.66
C ASP A 1086 -22.52 12.40 1.54
N GLU A 1087 -23.01 13.62 1.78
CA GLU A 1087 -24.30 13.84 2.46
C GLU A 1087 -25.45 13.20 1.66
N LEU A 1088 -25.48 13.35 0.33
CA LEU A 1088 -26.46 12.68 -0.53
C LEU A 1088 -26.39 11.15 -0.41
N LEU A 1089 -25.19 10.54 -0.41
CA LEU A 1089 -25.07 9.08 -0.22
C LEU A 1089 -25.52 8.63 1.19
N VAL A 1090 -25.24 9.45 2.22
CA VAL A 1090 -25.67 9.20 3.60
C VAL A 1090 -27.19 9.41 3.78
N GLU A 1091 -27.83 10.30 3.02
CA GLU A 1091 -29.30 10.41 2.95
C GLU A 1091 -29.91 9.19 2.23
N VAL A 1092 -29.34 8.75 1.10
CA VAL A 1092 -29.83 7.57 0.36
C VAL A 1092 -29.66 6.29 1.16
N GLU A 1093 -28.56 6.11 1.89
CA GLU A 1093 -28.37 4.95 2.76
C GLU A 1093 -29.49 4.83 3.81
N LYS A 1094 -29.89 5.96 4.42
CA LYS A 1094 -31.02 6.02 5.37
C LYS A 1094 -32.36 5.77 4.68
N GLU A 1095 -32.57 6.28 3.48
CA GLU A 1095 -33.83 6.06 2.74
C GLU A 1095 -34.00 4.59 2.33
N LEU A 1096 -32.93 3.94 1.86
CA LEU A 1096 -32.93 2.52 1.51
C LEU A 1096 -33.16 1.62 2.74
N ASP A 1097 -32.63 1.96 3.91
CA ASP A 1097 -32.87 1.20 5.14
C ASP A 1097 -34.25 1.45 5.78
N THR A 1098 -34.90 2.58 5.49
CA THR A 1098 -36.23 2.94 6.06
C THR A 1098 -37.41 2.59 5.17
N ARG A 1099 -37.22 2.51 3.84
CA ARG A 1099 -38.19 1.87 2.94
C ARG A 1099 -38.14 0.35 3.09
N GLN A 1100 -39.29 -0.30 2.95
CA GLN A 1100 -39.37 -1.77 2.89
C GLN A 1100 -39.53 -2.22 1.44
N GLY A 1101 -38.81 -3.27 1.04
CA GLY A 1101 -39.00 -3.93 -0.25
C GLY A 1101 -38.45 -3.20 -1.48
N THR A 1102 -37.71 -2.10 -1.32
CA THR A 1102 -37.00 -1.47 -2.46
C THR A 1102 -36.04 -2.45 -3.11
N ARG A 1103 -36.08 -2.52 -4.45
CA ARG A 1103 -35.32 -3.46 -5.28
C ARG A 1103 -34.72 -2.73 -6.48
N MET A 1104 -33.54 -3.17 -6.89
CA MET A 1104 -32.94 -2.74 -8.16
C MET A 1104 -33.48 -3.64 -9.28
N ARG A 1105 -34.08 -3.05 -10.32
CA ARG A 1105 -34.60 -3.77 -11.48
C ARG A 1105 -33.47 -4.02 -12.47
N CYS A 1106 -33.39 -5.25 -12.95
CA CYS A 1106 -32.42 -5.69 -13.94
C CYS A 1106 -33.11 -6.43 -15.08
N VAL A 1107 -32.57 -6.31 -16.29
CA VAL A 1107 -33.03 -7.04 -17.47
C VAL A 1107 -32.09 -8.20 -17.76
N MET A 1108 -32.64 -9.40 -17.91
CA MET A 1108 -31.98 -10.53 -18.58
C MET A 1108 -32.57 -10.65 -19.97
N MET A 1109 -31.72 -10.53 -20.98
CA MET A 1109 -32.09 -10.60 -22.40
C MET A 1109 -31.31 -11.71 -23.09
N CYS A 1110 -32.01 -12.58 -23.81
CA CYS A 1110 -31.41 -13.64 -24.62
C CYS A 1110 -31.85 -13.46 -26.08
N GLY A 1111 -31.00 -13.83 -27.03
CA GLY A 1111 -31.37 -13.84 -28.45
C GLY A 1111 -30.47 -14.75 -29.28
N GLN A 1112 -30.99 -15.21 -30.41
CA GLN A 1112 -30.35 -16.23 -31.24
C GLN A 1112 -29.85 -15.65 -32.55
N LYS A 1113 -28.69 -16.09 -33.03
CA LYS A 1113 -28.27 -15.83 -34.41
C LYS A 1113 -29.15 -16.66 -35.37
N PRO A 1114 -29.64 -16.08 -36.49
CA PRO A 1114 -30.26 -16.85 -37.57
C PRO A 1114 -29.39 -18.01 -38.05
N VAL A 1115 -30.03 -19.03 -38.64
CA VAL A 1115 -29.39 -20.27 -39.16
C VAL A 1115 -29.04 -20.12 -40.63
#